data_AF-A0A519BZY1-F1
#
_entry.id   AF-A0A519BZY1-F1
#
_cell.length_a   1.000
_cell.length_b   1.000
_cell.length_c   1.000
_cell.angle_alpha   90.00
_cell.angle_beta   90.00
_cell.angle_gamma   90.00
#
_symmetry.space_group_name_H-M   'P 1'
#
loop_
_entity.id
_entity.type
_entity.pdbx_description
1 polymer ?
#
loop_
_entity_poly.entity_id
_entity_poly.type
_entity_poly.pdbx_seq_one_letter_code
_entity_poly.pdbx_strand_id
1 'polypeptide(L)'
;MAQKKTETEEEMPIEEAEAIKPDFTGLPIEVHFRRHFQFIVILSICLFLGYIVFALTLLAWVTAVRWADNEGHLEKYNLDLVWGRSFIMWRTDWGKDFIEKLAYYRTFWKRVGDVWVVTVFLIMIFMFLLLLWQATLAWQIPKSASVSPKMMIGLPGLNPVIPLWYGILALAIAMVIHEFSHGILSRVADVKVKALGLLLFVFPVGAFVEPDEEGMKSMKKWERMRLYAAGPGSNMVVAIICSLMFSWVMVASLEPSNEGVLSASIVRDYGGDEGGLEPWMLITGINDQEIKNTEDFSNILNDTYTGQVVNVSVLDKGNPETYQVTLSDKGSYYLKYYPDSYESWMSGKGFMGIAVVDPGVITESLAHPGDSGGSMLQYITLPFQKLQPFPEHFTALFEPTGIVGLLPDNIFWILANSFYWIFWLNLMVGLTNALPAVPLDGGFIFADGVTGLLDKVKTSWSKEKKEAIVDNLVGILAFSVLFLVFWQLIGPKLVGVDPVILDANINASGTEGFNGDMFTFDASGSNGDFVSYEWDYGDGNSATGESVSYNWSEGGVYFVVLTAKDSEDRQSVEFHQMTIDYTEEGSGEVGGGQSDTVATTVNPYINEVNIYMNITGDSDIAFGNTGASSDVTVTIELDKQIIFSESYNINKGNTEAIQFSIDSGEMVGDWEIILEANDATSDFTYEYDWFNDFQISN
;
A
#
# COMPACT_ATOMS: atom_id res chain seq x y z
N MET A 1 -8.60 -96.59 -40.19
CA MET A 1 -8.89 -97.59 -39.14
C MET A 1 -8.01 -97.20 -37.95
N ALA A 2 -8.53 -96.87 -36.75
CA ALA A 2 -9.32 -97.72 -35.84
C ALA A 2 -8.49 -98.95 -35.40
N GLN A 3 -8.21 -99.24 -34.13
CA GLN A 3 -8.80 -98.88 -32.82
C GLN A 3 -7.68 -98.74 -31.75
N LYS A 4 -7.72 -97.78 -30.82
CA LYS A 4 -8.49 -97.73 -29.54
C LYS A 4 -7.99 -98.70 -28.46
N LYS A 5 -7.40 -98.15 -27.39
CA LYS A 5 -7.60 -98.59 -26.00
C LYS A 5 -7.62 -97.36 -25.10
N THR A 6 -8.42 -97.41 -24.04
CA THR A 6 -8.82 -96.26 -23.22
C THR A 6 -8.60 -96.60 -21.75
N GLU A 7 -7.97 -95.66 -21.03
CA GLU A 7 -8.00 -95.29 -19.59
C GLU A 7 -8.37 -96.30 -18.48
N THR A 8 -7.60 -96.20 -17.38
CA THR A 8 -8.03 -95.74 -16.02
C THR A 8 -6.74 -95.26 -15.31
N GLU A 9 -6.65 -94.00 -14.83
CA GLU A 9 -6.76 -93.55 -13.42
C GLU A 9 -5.71 -94.18 -12.47
N GLU A 10 -5.03 -93.55 -11.51
CA GLU A 10 -4.77 -92.17 -11.01
C GLU A 10 -3.50 -92.29 -10.10
N GLU A 11 -2.68 -91.29 -9.75
CA GLU A 11 -2.56 -89.83 -9.97
C GLU A 11 -1.12 -89.48 -10.43
N MET A 12 -0.76 -88.18 -10.61
CA MET A 12 0.62 -87.68 -10.50
C MET A 12 0.66 -86.24 -9.91
N PRO A 13 1.70 -85.87 -9.13
CA PRO A 13 1.73 -84.62 -8.38
C PRO A 13 2.05 -83.39 -9.25
N ILE A 14 1.64 -82.23 -8.71
CA ILE A 14 1.81 -80.90 -9.29
C ILE A 14 3.29 -80.54 -9.39
N GLU A 15 3.73 -80.07 -10.55
CA GLU A 15 4.97 -79.31 -10.70
C GLU A 15 4.65 -77.96 -11.39
N GLU A 16 5.34 -76.90 -10.98
CA GLU A 16 4.81 -75.53 -11.02
C GLU A 16 4.80 -74.89 -12.41
N ALA A 17 3.87 -73.95 -12.62
CA ALA A 17 3.80 -73.16 -13.84
C ALA A 17 5.04 -72.24 -13.94
N GLU A 18 5.86 -72.42 -14.99
CA GLU A 18 6.91 -71.46 -15.32
C GLU A 18 6.28 -70.09 -15.65
N ALA A 19 6.39 -69.17 -14.70
CA ALA A 19 5.91 -67.82 -14.85
C ALA A 19 6.68 -67.09 -15.97
N ILE A 20 5.96 -66.73 -17.04
CA ILE A 20 6.45 -65.77 -18.04
C ILE A 20 6.73 -64.46 -17.32
N LYS A 21 8.00 -64.16 -17.06
CA LYS A 21 8.42 -62.92 -16.41
C LYS A 21 8.10 -61.73 -17.33
N PRO A 22 7.60 -60.60 -16.79
CA PRO A 22 7.44 -59.39 -17.58
C PRO A 22 8.82 -58.85 -17.96
N ASP A 23 9.17 -58.90 -19.23
CA ASP A 23 10.48 -58.47 -19.71
C ASP A 23 10.56 -56.94 -19.79
N PHE A 24 11.22 -56.34 -18.79
CA PHE A 24 11.40 -54.89 -18.69
C PHE A 24 12.42 -54.37 -19.72
N THR A 25 12.00 -54.24 -20.98
CA THR A 25 12.69 -53.52 -22.06
C THR A 25 14.10 -53.98 -22.45
N GLY A 26 14.63 -55.09 -21.88
CA GLY A 26 15.93 -55.66 -22.24
C GLY A 26 17.16 -54.77 -21.99
N LEU A 27 17.04 -53.67 -21.23
CA LEU A 27 18.11 -52.72 -20.98
C LEU A 27 18.81 -52.96 -19.62
N PRO A 28 20.14 -52.77 -19.51
CA PRO A 28 20.85 -52.91 -18.23
C PRO A 28 20.33 -51.96 -17.15
N ILE A 29 20.32 -52.42 -15.90
CA ILE A 29 19.81 -51.64 -14.74
C ILE A 29 20.50 -50.28 -14.58
N GLU A 30 21.77 -50.20 -14.95
CA GLU A 30 22.58 -48.98 -14.95
C GLU A 30 22.05 -47.92 -15.94
N VAL A 31 21.48 -48.36 -17.06
CA VAL A 31 20.86 -47.48 -18.07
C VAL A 31 19.53 -46.92 -17.56
N HIS A 32 18.73 -47.73 -16.85
CA HIS A 32 17.53 -47.26 -16.16
C HIS A 32 17.89 -46.27 -15.04
N PHE A 33 18.91 -46.58 -14.23
CA PHE A 33 19.37 -45.67 -13.18
C PHE A 33 19.82 -44.34 -13.78
N ARG A 34 20.65 -44.33 -14.85
CA ARG A 34 21.04 -43.10 -15.56
C ARG A 34 19.86 -42.34 -16.16
N ARG A 35 18.88 -43.02 -16.76
CA ARG A 35 17.67 -42.42 -17.36
C ARG A 35 16.73 -41.81 -16.32
N HIS A 36 16.78 -42.25 -15.07
CA HIS A 36 15.85 -41.83 -14.03
C HIS A 36 16.51 -41.07 -12.87
N PHE A 37 17.84 -40.99 -12.81
CA PHE A 37 18.60 -40.36 -11.73
C PHE A 37 18.12 -38.94 -11.39
N GLN A 38 18.02 -38.04 -12.38
CA GLN A 38 17.56 -36.66 -12.16
C GLN A 38 16.14 -36.60 -11.58
N PHE A 39 15.25 -37.46 -12.09
CA PHE A 39 13.88 -37.56 -11.60
C PHE A 39 13.82 -38.12 -10.17
N ILE A 40 14.58 -39.16 -9.85
CA ILE A 40 14.67 -39.76 -8.51
C ILE A 40 15.26 -38.76 -7.50
N VAL A 41 16.25 -37.96 -7.90
CA VAL A 41 16.83 -36.89 -7.07
C VAL A 41 15.79 -35.81 -6.78
N ILE A 42 15.08 -35.29 -7.80
CA ILE A 42 14.02 -34.29 -7.61
C ILE A 42 12.89 -34.85 -6.72
N LEU A 43 12.43 -36.08 -6.98
CA LEU A 43 11.38 -36.74 -6.19
C LEU A 43 11.80 -36.90 -4.72
N SER A 44 13.05 -37.33 -4.49
CA SER A 44 13.63 -37.47 -3.14
C SER A 44 13.73 -36.14 -2.42
N ILE A 45 14.11 -35.06 -3.12
CA ILE A 45 14.16 -33.69 -2.56
C ILE A 45 12.76 -33.21 -2.21
N CYS A 46 11.76 -33.40 -3.08
CA CYS A 46 10.38 -33.02 -2.80
C CYS A 46 9.81 -33.77 -1.58
N LEU A 47 10.08 -35.07 -1.45
CA LEU A 47 9.68 -35.87 -0.29
C LEU A 47 10.40 -35.44 1.00
N PHE A 48 11.71 -35.18 0.93
CA PHE A 48 12.50 -34.70 2.07
C PHE A 48 12.03 -33.33 2.58
N LEU A 49 11.65 -32.44 1.66
CA LEU A 49 11.10 -31.11 1.98
C LEU A 49 9.60 -31.12 2.36
N GLY A 50 8.98 -32.30 2.51
CA GLY A 50 7.58 -32.45 2.94
C GLY A 50 6.52 -32.21 1.84
N TYR A 51 6.92 -31.98 0.59
CA TYR A 51 6.01 -31.76 -0.55
C TYR A 51 5.42 -33.08 -1.09
N ILE A 52 4.82 -33.89 -0.20
CA ILE A 52 4.36 -35.25 -0.50
C ILE A 52 3.32 -35.28 -1.62
N VAL A 53 2.31 -34.41 -1.58
CA VAL A 53 1.25 -34.35 -2.61
C VAL A 53 1.85 -34.00 -3.98
N PHE A 54 2.75 -33.00 -4.04
CA PHE A 54 3.42 -32.63 -5.28
C PHE A 54 4.32 -33.77 -5.81
N ALA A 55 5.06 -34.45 -4.92
CA ALA A 55 5.89 -35.60 -5.29
C ALA A 55 5.04 -36.76 -5.86
N LEU A 56 3.88 -37.06 -5.27
CA LEU A 56 2.95 -38.08 -5.77
C LEU A 56 2.35 -37.69 -7.13
N THR A 57 1.92 -36.44 -7.31
CA THR A 57 1.43 -35.93 -8.60
C THR A 57 2.52 -35.96 -9.68
N LEU A 58 3.74 -35.57 -9.35
CA LEU A 58 4.91 -35.63 -10.23
C LEU A 58 5.24 -37.09 -10.62
N LEU A 59 5.15 -38.03 -9.68
CA LEU A 59 5.34 -39.45 -9.93
C LEU A 59 4.24 -40.04 -10.83
N ALA A 60 2.98 -39.71 -10.56
CA ALA A 60 1.84 -40.15 -11.36
C ALA A 60 1.96 -39.60 -12.81
N TRP A 61 2.22 -38.30 -12.96
CA TRP A 61 2.41 -37.65 -14.26
C TRP A 61 3.54 -38.29 -15.06
N VAL A 62 4.76 -38.32 -14.52
CA VAL A 62 5.93 -38.83 -15.26
C VAL A 62 5.79 -40.32 -15.59
N THR A 63 5.15 -41.11 -14.72
CA THR A 63 4.85 -42.52 -15.00
C THR A 63 3.82 -42.68 -16.12
N ALA A 64 2.68 -41.98 -16.03
CA ALA A 64 1.60 -42.06 -17.01
C ALA A 64 2.05 -41.59 -18.40
N VAL A 65 2.80 -40.49 -18.46
CA VAL A 65 3.29 -39.90 -19.72
C VAL A 65 4.33 -40.79 -20.38
N ARG A 66 5.24 -41.40 -19.61
CA ARG A 66 6.22 -42.38 -20.15
C ARG A 66 5.57 -43.71 -20.56
N TRP A 67 4.52 -44.14 -19.87
CA TRP A 67 3.73 -45.29 -20.28
C TRP A 67 3.05 -45.02 -21.63
N ALA A 68 2.36 -43.88 -21.77
CA ALA A 68 1.73 -43.48 -23.03
C ALA A 68 2.73 -43.37 -24.20
N ASP A 69 3.95 -42.91 -23.94
CA ASP A 69 5.04 -42.85 -24.93
C ASP A 69 5.52 -44.26 -25.35
N ASN A 70 5.74 -45.15 -24.38
CA ASN A 70 6.17 -46.52 -24.64
C ASN A 70 5.12 -47.38 -25.37
N GLU A 71 3.82 -47.13 -25.14
CA GLU A 71 2.70 -47.78 -25.85
C GLU A 71 2.38 -47.12 -27.22
N GLY A 72 3.17 -46.12 -27.65
CA GLY A 72 2.95 -45.40 -28.91
C GLY A 72 1.67 -44.56 -28.96
N HIS A 73 1.02 -44.31 -27.81
CA HIS A 73 -0.18 -43.48 -27.74
C HIS A 73 0.11 -42.00 -28.03
N LEU A 74 1.33 -41.52 -27.76
CA LEU A 74 1.72 -40.14 -28.00
C LEU A 74 2.07 -39.83 -29.46
N GLU A 75 2.87 -40.68 -30.11
CA GLU A 75 3.27 -40.51 -31.53
C GLU A 75 2.05 -40.34 -32.46
N LYS A 76 0.95 -41.05 -32.17
CA LYS A 76 -0.32 -40.98 -32.92
C LYS A 76 -0.92 -39.56 -33.02
N TYR A 77 -0.59 -38.67 -32.07
CA TYR A 77 -1.11 -37.30 -32.00
C TYR A 77 -0.02 -36.24 -32.23
N ASN A 78 1.15 -36.62 -32.78
CA ASN A 78 2.35 -35.77 -32.89
C ASN A 78 2.79 -35.19 -31.52
N LEU A 79 2.70 -36.01 -30.47
CA LEU A 79 3.19 -35.68 -29.14
C LEU A 79 4.54 -36.38 -28.92
N ASP A 80 5.61 -35.60 -28.76
CA ASP A 80 6.95 -36.11 -28.46
C ASP A 80 7.31 -35.89 -26.99
N LEU A 81 8.16 -36.74 -26.41
CA LEU A 81 8.69 -36.52 -25.05
C LEU A 81 10.07 -35.88 -25.03
N VAL A 82 10.17 -34.75 -24.33
CA VAL A 82 11.40 -33.95 -24.17
C VAL A 82 11.86 -33.89 -22.71
N TRP A 83 13.08 -33.36 -22.52
CA TRP A 83 13.66 -32.99 -21.23
C TRP A 83 13.56 -34.12 -20.19
N GLY A 84 14.20 -35.24 -20.48
CA GLY A 84 14.21 -36.42 -19.59
C GLY A 84 12.94 -37.27 -19.65
N ARG A 85 12.13 -37.14 -20.72
CA ARG A 85 10.80 -37.77 -20.87
C ARG A 85 9.86 -37.42 -19.71
N SER A 86 9.68 -36.12 -19.49
CA SER A 86 8.81 -35.56 -18.44
C SER A 86 7.89 -34.45 -18.94
N PHE A 87 8.25 -33.80 -20.05
CA PHE A 87 7.47 -32.79 -20.75
C PHE A 87 7.00 -33.34 -22.09
N ILE A 88 5.78 -32.98 -22.48
CA ILE A 88 5.18 -33.34 -23.77
C ILE A 88 5.33 -32.13 -24.71
N MET A 89 5.95 -32.33 -25.86
CA MET A 89 6.01 -31.36 -26.95
C MET A 89 4.96 -31.74 -27.99
N TRP A 90 3.93 -30.93 -28.12
CA TRP A 90 2.88 -31.15 -29.11
C TRP A 90 3.19 -30.40 -30.39
N ARG A 91 3.48 -31.13 -31.47
CA ARG A 91 3.81 -30.58 -32.80
C ARG A 91 2.56 -30.52 -33.68
N THR A 92 2.31 -29.36 -34.26
CA THR A 92 1.12 -29.08 -35.07
C THR A 92 1.49 -28.27 -36.32
N ASP A 93 0.68 -28.43 -37.37
CA ASP A 93 0.67 -27.55 -38.54
C ASP A 93 -0.31 -26.37 -38.38
N TRP A 94 -1.07 -26.35 -37.28
CA TRP A 94 -2.09 -25.37 -37.00
C TRP A 94 -1.47 -23.97 -36.84
N GLY A 95 -1.94 -23.01 -37.65
CA GLY A 95 -1.41 -21.65 -37.71
C GLY A 95 -0.40 -21.40 -38.84
N LYS A 96 0.14 -22.42 -39.52
CA LYS A 96 1.07 -22.21 -40.64
C LYS A 96 0.47 -21.36 -41.77
N ASP A 97 -0.72 -21.72 -42.25
CA ASP A 97 -1.41 -20.98 -43.31
C ASP A 97 -1.73 -19.53 -42.92
N PHE A 98 -2.01 -19.29 -41.64
CA PHE A 98 -2.24 -17.96 -41.10
C PHE A 98 -0.96 -17.12 -41.10
N ILE A 99 0.17 -17.72 -40.69
CA ILE A 99 1.48 -17.10 -40.77
C ILE A 99 1.87 -16.82 -42.23
N GLU A 100 1.63 -17.75 -43.16
CA GLU A 100 1.89 -17.53 -44.60
C GLU A 100 1.05 -16.36 -45.15
N LYS A 101 -0.23 -16.30 -44.78
CA LYS A 101 -1.14 -15.21 -45.16
C LYS A 101 -0.70 -13.85 -44.62
N LEU A 102 -0.24 -13.78 -43.37
CA LEU A 102 0.30 -12.54 -42.80
C LEU A 102 1.66 -12.15 -43.41
N ALA A 103 2.54 -13.12 -43.60
CA ALA A 103 3.88 -12.92 -44.18
C ALA A 103 3.87 -12.47 -45.64
N TYR A 104 2.73 -12.57 -46.34
CA TYR A 104 2.53 -12.03 -47.69
C TYR A 104 2.95 -10.55 -47.81
N TYR A 105 2.66 -9.73 -46.79
CA TYR A 105 3.02 -8.31 -46.74
C TYR A 105 4.49 -8.07 -46.35
N ARG A 106 5.42 -8.74 -47.04
CA ARG A 106 6.86 -8.77 -46.72
C ARG A 106 7.48 -7.40 -46.46
N THR A 107 7.16 -6.40 -47.27
CA THR A 107 7.72 -5.04 -47.13
C THR A 107 7.28 -4.37 -45.83
N PHE A 108 6.03 -4.55 -45.43
CA PHE A 108 5.51 -4.04 -44.14
C PHE A 108 6.26 -4.70 -42.98
N TRP A 109 6.30 -6.03 -42.95
CA TRP A 109 6.97 -6.78 -41.89
C TRP A 109 8.48 -6.52 -41.79
N LYS A 110 9.18 -6.30 -42.92
CA LYS A 110 10.60 -5.91 -42.88
C LYS A 110 10.79 -4.52 -42.25
N ARG A 111 9.87 -3.57 -42.45
CA ARG A 111 9.90 -2.25 -41.79
C ARG A 111 9.52 -2.32 -40.31
N VAL A 112 8.51 -3.10 -39.95
CA VAL A 112 8.15 -3.36 -38.54
C VAL A 112 9.33 -4.01 -37.80
N GLY A 113 9.97 -5.02 -38.39
CA GLY A 113 11.18 -5.64 -37.85
C GLY A 113 12.37 -4.67 -37.73
N ASP A 114 12.54 -3.72 -38.66
CA ASP A 114 13.57 -2.66 -38.54
C ASP A 114 13.34 -1.78 -37.31
N VAL A 115 12.08 -1.38 -37.06
CA VAL A 115 11.70 -0.61 -35.87
C VAL A 115 11.92 -1.44 -34.62
N TRP A 116 11.44 -2.69 -34.59
CA TRP A 116 11.60 -3.59 -33.43
C TRP A 116 13.06 -3.83 -33.07
N VAL A 117 13.98 -4.02 -34.03
CA VAL A 117 15.42 -4.15 -33.72
C VAL A 117 15.94 -2.91 -32.99
N VAL A 118 15.60 -1.70 -33.45
CA VAL A 118 16.04 -0.45 -32.80
C VAL A 118 15.40 -0.30 -31.43
N THR A 119 14.09 -0.52 -31.31
CA THR A 119 13.35 -0.47 -30.03
C THR A 119 13.91 -1.46 -29.01
N VAL A 120 14.17 -2.70 -29.40
CA VAL A 120 14.74 -3.73 -28.51
C VAL A 120 16.17 -3.37 -28.08
N PHE A 121 17.01 -2.79 -28.94
CA PHE A 121 18.31 -2.27 -28.51
C PHE A 121 18.21 -1.13 -27.49
N LEU A 122 17.27 -0.20 -27.67
CA LEU A 122 17.06 0.90 -26.72
C LEU A 122 16.57 0.36 -25.37
N ILE A 123 15.60 -0.57 -25.38
CA ILE A 123 15.12 -1.27 -24.18
C ILE A 123 16.25 -2.05 -23.51
N MET A 124 17.06 -2.79 -24.26
CA MET A 124 18.19 -3.58 -23.76
C MET A 124 19.19 -2.72 -22.97
N ILE A 125 19.57 -1.56 -23.53
CA ILE A 125 20.47 -0.60 -22.87
C ILE A 125 19.79 -0.01 -21.63
N PHE A 126 18.54 0.44 -21.76
CA PHE A 126 17.76 1.02 -20.66
C PHE A 126 17.59 0.04 -19.49
N MET A 127 17.17 -1.19 -19.75
CA MET A 127 17.00 -2.24 -18.75
C MET A 127 18.32 -2.61 -18.07
N PHE A 128 19.43 -2.68 -18.80
CA PHE A 128 20.74 -2.94 -18.20
C PHE A 128 21.19 -1.78 -17.27
N LEU A 129 20.96 -0.53 -17.69
CA LEU A 129 21.23 0.65 -16.85
C LEU A 129 20.30 0.71 -15.62
N LEU A 130 19.02 0.34 -15.76
CA LEU A 130 18.09 0.22 -14.63
C LEU A 130 18.54 -0.84 -13.64
N LEU A 131 18.96 -2.02 -14.10
CA LEU A 131 19.48 -3.08 -13.22
C LEU A 131 20.73 -2.64 -12.46
N LEU A 132 21.65 -1.92 -13.13
CA LEU A 132 22.82 -1.33 -12.47
C LEU A 132 22.43 -0.28 -11.42
N TRP A 133 21.49 0.61 -11.74
CA TRP A 133 20.99 1.63 -10.81
C TRP A 133 20.28 0.99 -9.59
N GLN A 134 19.34 0.07 -9.83
CA GLN A 134 18.66 -0.69 -8.77
C GLN A 134 19.64 -1.43 -7.85
N ALA A 135 20.74 -1.97 -8.39
CA ALA A 135 21.75 -2.62 -7.57
C ALA A 135 22.44 -1.67 -6.57
N THR A 136 22.50 -0.37 -6.86
CA THR A 136 23.02 0.65 -5.92
C THR A 136 22.03 1.01 -4.81
N LEU A 137 20.72 0.81 -5.02
CA LEU A 137 19.70 1.04 -3.99
C LEU A 137 19.73 -0.03 -2.87
N ALA A 138 20.41 -1.16 -3.09
CA ALA A 138 20.51 -2.24 -2.10
C ALA A 138 21.10 -1.80 -0.74
N TRP A 139 21.92 -0.75 -0.72
CA TRP A 139 22.48 -0.15 0.50
C TRP A 139 21.50 0.75 1.26
N GLN A 140 20.42 1.20 0.63
CA GLN A 140 19.42 2.10 1.22
C GLN A 140 18.17 1.36 1.72
N ILE A 141 17.95 0.13 1.25
CA ILE A 141 16.79 -0.68 1.61
C ILE A 141 17.02 -1.33 2.99
N PRO A 142 16.11 -1.19 3.96
CA PRO A 142 16.20 -1.88 5.25
C PRO A 142 16.23 -3.40 5.08
N LYS A 143 17.04 -4.10 5.89
CA LYS A 143 17.16 -5.58 5.83
C LYS A 143 15.80 -6.29 5.96
N SER A 144 14.88 -5.72 6.73
CA SER A 144 13.49 -6.19 6.94
C SER A 144 12.62 -6.10 5.68
N ALA A 145 12.84 -5.11 4.80
CA ALA A 145 12.07 -4.87 3.59
C ALA A 145 12.53 -5.73 2.38
N SER A 146 13.36 -6.75 2.63
CA SER A 146 13.99 -7.53 1.57
C SER A 146 13.04 -8.50 0.86
N VAL A 147 13.02 -8.46 -0.48
CA VAL A 147 12.03 -9.17 -1.31
C VAL A 147 12.14 -10.70 -1.14
N SER A 148 10.97 -11.36 -1.03
CA SER A 148 10.88 -12.82 -0.95
C SER A 148 11.16 -13.47 -2.32
N PRO A 149 11.96 -14.55 -2.40
CA PRO A 149 12.23 -15.26 -3.66
C PRO A 149 10.98 -15.75 -4.41
N LYS A 150 9.84 -15.95 -3.71
CA LYS A 150 8.56 -16.31 -4.34
C LYS A 150 8.05 -15.25 -5.32
N MET A 151 8.38 -13.98 -5.10
CA MET A 151 7.94 -12.84 -5.93
C MET A 151 8.62 -12.82 -7.32
N MET A 152 9.76 -13.49 -7.48
CA MET A 152 10.52 -13.52 -8.74
C MET A 152 9.98 -14.55 -9.75
N ILE A 153 9.16 -15.50 -9.31
CA ILE A 153 8.60 -16.54 -10.18
C ILE A 153 7.43 -15.92 -10.96
N GLY A 154 7.56 -15.73 -12.27
CA GLY A 154 6.51 -15.15 -13.13
C GLY A 154 5.32 -16.06 -13.44
N LEU A 155 5.07 -17.10 -12.65
CA LEU A 155 4.00 -18.08 -12.89
C LEU A 155 2.72 -17.72 -12.11
N PRO A 156 1.55 -17.62 -12.78
CA PRO A 156 0.27 -17.35 -12.14
C PRO A 156 -0.04 -18.33 -10.98
N GLY A 157 -0.57 -17.81 -9.87
CA GLY A 157 -0.91 -18.60 -8.69
C GLY A 157 0.25 -19.14 -7.85
N LEU A 158 1.49 -19.14 -8.36
CA LEU A 158 2.71 -19.32 -7.54
C LEU A 158 3.24 -17.98 -7.05
N ASN A 159 3.15 -16.95 -7.90
CA ASN A 159 3.34 -15.57 -7.49
C ASN A 159 2.06 -15.06 -6.81
N PRO A 160 2.10 -14.55 -5.56
CA PRO A 160 0.91 -14.01 -4.91
C PRO A 160 0.37 -12.74 -5.60
N VAL A 161 1.18 -12.08 -6.43
CA VAL A 161 0.79 -10.88 -7.20
C VAL A 161 0.03 -11.24 -8.49
N ILE A 162 0.27 -12.41 -9.08
CA ILE A 162 -0.28 -12.77 -10.39
C ILE A 162 -1.52 -13.66 -10.20
N PRO A 163 -2.75 -13.14 -10.43
CA PRO A 163 -3.98 -13.90 -10.27
C PRO A 163 -4.02 -15.06 -11.28
N LEU A 164 -4.49 -16.22 -10.82
CA LEU A 164 -4.40 -17.47 -11.57
C LEU A 164 -4.99 -17.37 -12.99
N TRP A 165 -6.27 -16.99 -13.12
CA TRP A 165 -6.97 -17.06 -14.41
C TRP A 165 -6.60 -15.94 -15.38
N TYR A 166 -6.58 -14.68 -14.94
CA TYR A 166 -6.12 -13.57 -15.79
C TYR A 166 -4.64 -13.72 -16.16
N GLY A 167 -3.80 -14.20 -15.23
CA GLY A 167 -2.40 -14.50 -15.49
C GLY A 167 -2.21 -15.63 -16.52
N ILE A 168 -2.97 -16.72 -16.44
CA ILE A 168 -2.92 -17.80 -17.45
C ILE A 168 -3.36 -17.28 -18.83
N LEU A 169 -4.46 -16.52 -18.89
CA LEU A 169 -4.95 -15.93 -20.13
C LEU A 169 -3.90 -15.03 -20.78
N ALA A 170 -3.35 -14.10 -19.99
CA ALA A 170 -2.37 -13.14 -20.44
C ALA A 170 -1.02 -13.77 -20.81
N LEU A 171 -0.54 -14.77 -20.07
CA LEU A 171 0.65 -15.55 -20.41
C LEU A 171 0.44 -16.35 -21.70
N ALA A 172 -0.71 -16.99 -21.88
CA ALA A 172 -1.03 -17.71 -23.11
C ALA A 172 -1.04 -16.78 -24.33
N ILE A 173 -1.65 -15.60 -24.22
CA ILE A 173 -1.64 -14.57 -25.26
C ILE A 173 -0.20 -14.09 -25.53
N ALA A 174 0.58 -13.81 -24.48
CA ALA A 174 1.96 -13.36 -24.62
C ALA A 174 2.85 -14.37 -25.35
N MET A 175 2.78 -15.66 -24.98
CA MET A 175 3.54 -16.73 -25.63
C MET A 175 3.09 -16.96 -27.07
N VAL A 176 1.78 -17.00 -27.34
CA VAL A 176 1.27 -17.21 -28.71
C VAL A 176 1.72 -16.07 -29.63
N ILE A 177 1.61 -14.82 -29.20
CA ILE A 177 1.97 -13.67 -30.05
C ILE A 177 3.50 -13.59 -30.27
N HIS A 178 4.29 -13.88 -29.24
CA HIS A 178 5.75 -13.97 -29.32
C HIS A 178 6.19 -14.97 -30.40
N GLU A 179 5.74 -16.22 -30.28
CA GLU A 179 6.11 -17.32 -31.16
C GLU A 179 5.59 -17.13 -32.59
N PHE A 180 4.32 -16.71 -32.75
CA PHE A 180 3.78 -16.40 -34.08
C PHE A 180 4.56 -15.29 -34.78
N SER A 181 5.09 -14.32 -34.04
CA SER A 181 5.89 -13.23 -34.61
C SER A 181 7.25 -13.71 -35.13
N HIS A 182 7.93 -14.63 -34.41
CA HIS A 182 9.10 -15.32 -34.95
C HIS A 182 8.75 -16.11 -36.22
N GLY A 183 7.60 -16.77 -36.26
CA GLY A 183 7.12 -17.47 -37.46
C GLY A 183 6.88 -16.56 -38.65
N ILE A 184 6.24 -15.40 -38.45
CA ILE A 184 6.00 -14.40 -39.50
C ILE A 184 7.33 -13.89 -40.06
N LEU A 185 8.27 -13.47 -39.21
CA LEU A 185 9.56 -12.95 -39.69
C LEU A 185 10.48 -14.04 -40.27
N SER A 186 10.34 -15.30 -39.84
CA SER A 186 10.95 -16.46 -40.51
C SER A 186 10.47 -16.58 -41.96
N ARG A 187 9.15 -16.57 -42.21
CA ARG A 187 8.60 -16.66 -43.57
C ARG A 187 8.94 -15.44 -44.44
N VAL A 188 8.99 -14.24 -43.86
CA VAL A 188 9.40 -12.98 -44.54
C VAL A 188 10.88 -12.98 -44.94
N ALA A 189 11.71 -13.76 -44.24
CA ALA A 189 13.12 -14.02 -44.56
C ALA A 189 13.35 -15.30 -45.38
N ASP A 190 12.31 -15.87 -45.98
CA ASP A 190 12.34 -17.10 -46.79
C ASP A 190 12.74 -18.39 -46.06
N VAL A 191 12.83 -18.37 -44.73
CA VAL A 191 12.96 -19.57 -43.90
C VAL A 191 11.60 -20.26 -43.80
N LYS A 192 11.59 -21.60 -43.79
CA LYS A 192 10.38 -22.41 -43.61
C LYS A 192 10.11 -22.65 -42.12
N VAL A 193 8.83 -22.70 -41.73
CA VAL A 193 8.41 -23.12 -40.39
C VAL A 193 8.11 -24.62 -40.42
N LYS A 194 8.89 -25.41 -39.68
CA LYS A 194 8.79 -26.89 -39.61
C LYS A 194 7.60 -27.34 -38.79
N ALA A 195 7.37 -26.72 -37.64
CA ALA A 195 6.22 -26.98 -36.77
C ALA A 195 5.88 -25.74 -35.94
N LEU A 196 4.62 -25.67 -35.50
CA LEU A 196 4.20 -24.88 -34.34
C LEU A 196 3.81 -25.83 -33.22
N GLY A 197 3.85 -25.39 -31.97
CA GLY A 197 3.42 -26.26 -30.90
C GLY A 197 3.31 -25.66 -29.53
N LEU A 198 2.90 -26.52 -28.60
CA LEU A 198 2.88 -26.25 -27.17
C LEU A 198 3.85 -27.20 -26.46
N LEU A 199 4.60 -26.65 -25.51
CA LEU A 199 5.31 -27.42 -24.50
C LEU A 199 4.39 -27.56 -23.29
N LEU A 200 4.05 -28.79 -22.94
CA LEU A 200 3.14 -29.13 -21.87
C LEU A 200 3.89 -29.87 -20.76
N PHE A 201 3.67 -29.41 -19.53
CA PHE A 201 3.77 -30.25 -18.35
C PHE A 201 2.33 -30.67 -17.96
N VAL A 202 2.03 -30.84 -16.66
CA VAL A 202 0.66 -30.98 -16.15
C VAL A 202 -0.27 -29.85 -16.64
N PHE A 203 0.30 -28.68 -16.93
CA PHE A 203 -0.33 -27.53 -17.59
C PHE A 203 0.58 -27.02 -18.73
N PRO A 204 0.07 -26.19 -19.66
CA PRO A 204 0.91 -25.58 -20.70
C PRO A 204 2.00 -24.68 -20.08
N VAL A 205 3.27 -24.97 -20.39
CA VAL A 205 4.44 -24.24 -19.87
C VAL A 205 5.13 -23.38 -20.93
N GLY A 206 4.80 -23.58 -22.20
CA GLY A 206 5.38 -22.82 -23.31
C GLY A 206 4.60 -23.00 -24.61
N ALA A 207 4.79 -22.08 -25.54
CA ALA A 207 4.55 -22.29 -26.97
C ALA A 207 5.91 -22.34 -27.69
N PHE A 208 5.94 -22.80 -28.95
CA PHE A 208 7.12 -22.67 -29.80
C PHE A 208 6.76 -22.58 -31.29
N VAL A 209 7.58 -21.86 -32.04
CA VAL A 209 7.71 -21.97 -33.49
C VAL A 209 9.09 -22.52 -33.83
N GLU A 210 9.13 -23.57 -34.65
CA GLU A 210 10.38 -24.21 -35.09
C GLU A 210 10.74 -23.76 -36.53
N PRO A 211 11.60 -22.75 -36.72
CA PRO A 211 12.12 -22.40 -38.04
C PRO A 211 13.15 -23.44 -38.52
N ASP A 212 13.34 -23.53 -39.83
CA ASP A 212 14.38 -24.39 -40.40
C ASP A 212 15.80 -23.88 -40.10
N GLU A 213 16.57 -24.66 -39.33
CA GLU A 213 17.92 -24.34 -38.91
C GLU A 213 18.91 -24.03 -40.04
N GLU A 214 18.83 -24.73 -41.17
CA GLU A 214 19.73 -24.49 -42.31
C GLU A 214 19.44 -23.13 -42.94
N GLY A 215 18.15 -22.83 -43.14
CA GLY A 215 17.67 -21.48 -43.46
C GLY A 215 18.22 -20.43 -42.50
N MET A 216 18.02 -20.60 -41.18
CA MET A 216 18.50 -19.69 -40.13
C MET A 216 20.01 -19.42 -40.17
N LYS A 217 20.83 -20.46 -40.39
CA LYS A 217 22.30 -20.35 -40.49
C LYS A 217 22.73 -19.57 -41.73
N SER A 218 21.95 -19.61 -42.81
CA SER A 218 22.21 -18.90 -44.08
C SER A 218 21.77 -17.42 -44.09
N MET A 219 20.95 -16.99 -43.12
CA MET A 219 20.38 -15.65 -43.07
C MET A 219 21.43 -14.54 -42.93
N LYS A 220 21.16 -13.38 -43.55
CA LYS A 220 21.91 -12.14 -43.28
C LYS A 220 21.67 -11.72 -41.83
N LYS A 221 22.74 -11.29 -41.13
CA LYS A 221 22.70 -10.86 -39.72
C LYS A 221 21.52 -9.94 -39.41
N TRP A 222 21.31 -8.90 -40.22
CA TRP A 222 20.19 -7.97 -40.01
C TRP A 222 18.80 -8.62 -40.14
N GLU A 223 18.62 -9.58 -41.05
CA GLU A 223 17.35 -10.31 -41.18
C GLU A 223 17.15 -11.29 -40.01
N ARG A 224 18.23 -11.81 -39.43
CA ARG A 224 18.20 -12.64 -38.23
C ARG A 224 17.95 -11.82 -36.95
N MET A 225 18.54 -10.64 -36.84
CA MET A 225 18.23 -9.68 -35.77
C MET A 225 16.76 -9.25 -35.80
N ARG A 226 16.17 -9.02 -36.99
CA ARG A 226 14.72 -8.78 -37.13
C ARG A 226 13.90 -9.94 -36.58
N LEU A 227 14.30 -11.18 -36.86
CA LEU A 227 13.61 -12.38 -36.38
C LEU A 227 13.68 -12.49 -34.86
N TYR A 228 14.84 -12.33 -34.24
CA TYR A 228 14.95 -12.31 -32.77
C TYR A 228 14.19 -11.13 -32.16
N ALA A 229 14.16 -9.96 -32.81
CA ALA A 229 13.37 -8.83 -32.31
C ALA A 229 11.85 -9.02 -32.43
N ALA A 230 11.38 -10.07 -33.12
CA ALA A 230 9.96 -10.32 -33.35
C ALA A 230 9.20 -10.62 -32.04
N GLY A 231 9.77 -11.48 -31.19
CA GLY A 231 9.23 -11.85 -29.90
C GLY A 231 8.99 -10.61 -29.02
N PRO A 232 10.05 -10.01 -28.44
CA PRO A 232 9.93 -8.85 -27.56
C PRO A 232 9.25 -7.63 -28.21
N GLY A 233 9.47 -7.40 -29.51
CA GLY A 233 8.82 -6.31 -30.26
C GLY A 233 7.30 -6.48 -30.38
N SER A 234 6.82 -7.69 -30.62
CA SER A 234 5.37 -7.97 -30.71
C SER A 234 4.69 -7.90 -29.35
N ASN A 235 5.29 -8.46 -28.30
CA ASN A 235 4.77 -8.35 -26.93
C ASN A 235 4.66 -6.87 -26.52
N MET A 236 5.65 -6.03 -26.83
CA MET A 236 5.59 -4.60 -26.51
C MET A 236 4.43 -3.87 -27.22
N VAL A 237 4.13 -4.23 -28.47
CA VAL A 237 2.98 -3.66 -29.21
C VAL A 237 1.65 -4.08 -28.57
N VAL A 238 1.50 -5.35 -28.19
CA VAL A 238 0.32 -5.84 -27.46
C VAL A 238 0.18 -5.15 -26.12
N ALA A 239 1.28 -4.98 -25.39
CA ALA A 239 1.30 -4.30 -24.11
C ALA A 239 0.76 -2.86 -24.23
N ILE A 240 1.26 -2.09 -25.20
CA ILE A 240 0.79 -0.72 -25.45
C ILE A 240 -0.70 -0.69 -25.82
N ILE A 241 -1.16 -1.58 -26.73
CA ILE A 241 -2.57 -1.63 -27.13
C ILE A 241 -3.47 -1.97 -25.94
N CYS A 242 -3.15 -3.02 -25.18
CA CYS A 242 -3.95 -3.42 -24.02
C CYS A 242 -3.88 -2.41 -22.87
N SER A 243 -2.76 -1.69 -22.72
CA SER A 243 -2.67 -0.57 -21.77
C SER A 243 -3.64 0.54 -22.14
N LEU A 244 -3.66 0.96 -23.42
CA LEU A 244 -4.58 2.00 -23.88
C LEU A 244 -6.05 1.55 -23.85
N MET A 245 -6.35 0.27 -24.07
CA MET A 245 -7.70 -0.27 -23.87
C MET A 245 -8.09 -0.23 -22.38
N PHE A 246 -7.20 -0.63 -21.47
CA PHE A 246 -7.48 -0.54 -20.04
C PHE A 246 -7.67 0.92 -19.60
N SER A 247 -6.71 1.81 -19.87
CA SER A 247 -6.74 3.17 -19.35
C SER A 247 -7.73 4.08 -20.08
N TRP A 248 -7.59 4.25 -21.40
CA TRP A 248 -8.34 5.24 -22.20
C TRP A 248 -9.71 4.76 -22.71
N VAL A 249 -10.09 3.51 -22.45
CA VAL A 249 -11.40 2.97 -22.86
C VAL A 249 -12.18 2.39 -21.68
N MET A 250 -11.57 1.50 -20.87
CA MET A 250 -12.27 0.93 -19.73
C MET A 250 -12.30 1.92 -18.55
N VAL A 251 -11.15 2.29 -18.00
CA VAL A 251 -11.07 3.13 -16.79
C VAL A 251 -11.54 4.55 -17.03
N ALA A 252 -11.24 5.15 -18.19
CA ALA A 252 -11.77 6.47 -18.59
C ALA A 252 -13.30 6.51 -18.78
N SER A 253 -14.00 5.36 -18.68
CA SER A 253 -15.46 5.28 -18.68
C SER A 253 -16.05 5.02 -17.29
N LEU A 254 -15.25 5.05 -16.22
CA LEU A 254 -15.73 4.89 -14.85
C LEU A 254 -16.10 6.22 -14.22
N GLU A 255 -17.34 6.31 -13.74
CA GLU A 255 -17.81 7.41 -12.89
C GLU A 255 -18.15 6.87 -11.49
N PRO A 256 -18.07 7.69 -10.42
CA PRO A 256 -18.51 7.28 -9.09
C PRO A 256 -20.02 6.98 -9.09
N SER A 257 -20.44 5.87 -8.47
CA SER A 257 -21.85 5.48 -8.42
C SER A 257 -22.72 6.44 -7.60
N ASN A 258 -22.10 7.22 -6.72
CA ASN A 258 -22.74 8.15 -5.80
C ASN A 258 -21.85 9.39 -5.59
N GLU A 259 -22.47 10.53 -5.30
CA GLU A 259 -21.77 11.71 -4.78
C GLU A 259 -21.24 11.42 -3.37
N GLY A 260 -20.06 11.93 -3.04
CA GLY A 260 -19.37 11.65 -1.78
C GLY A 260 -17.85 11.70 -1.90
N VAL A 261 -17.16 11.50 -0.78
CA VAL A 261 -15.70 11.47 -0.69
C VAL A 261 -15.21 10.11 -0.20
N LEU A 262 -14.12 9.60 -0.78
CA LEU A 262 -13.56 8.32 -0.39
C LEU A 262 -12.64 8.48 0.82
N SER A 263 -12.83 7.64 1.85
CA SER A 263 -11.86 7.45 2.93
C SER A 263 -10.57 6.83 2.38
N ALA A 264 -9.50 7.62 2.27
CA ALA A 264 -8.21 7.18 1.74
C ALA A 264 -7.32 6.53 2.82
N SER A 265 -7.32 7.11 4.03
CA SER A 265 -6.64 6.56 5.21
C SER A 265 -7.26 7.09 6.50
N ILE A 266 -7.16 6.31 7.56
CA ILE A 266 -7.70 6.63 8.88
C ILE A 266 -6.57 6.56 9.91
N VAL A 267 -6.51 7.56 10.78
CA VAL A 267 -5.56 7.67 11.89
C VAL A 267 -6.11 6.86 13.07
N ARG A 268 -5.25 6.03 13.68
CA ARG A 268 -5.59 5.22 14.86
C ARG A 268 -5.88 6.09 16.08
N ASP A 269 -6.80 5.62 16.92
CA ASP A 269 -7.15 6.25 18.20
C ASP A 269 -7.75 7.67 18.05
N TYR A 270 -8.43 7.92 16.92
CA TYR A 270 -9.25 9.11 16.65
C TYR A 270 -10.67 8.69 16.28
N GLY A 271 -11.62 9.61 16.38
CA GLY A 271 -13.06 9.35 16.27
C GLY A 271 -13.51 8.48 15.09
N GLY A 272 -12.85 8.57 13.93
CA GLY A 272 -13.15 7.73 12.78
C GLY A 272 -12.79 6.25 12.97
N ASP A 273 -11.63 5.96 13.57
CA ASP A 273 -11.20 4.59 13.88
C ASP A 273 -12.02 4.01 15.03
N GLU A 274 -12.25 4.80 16.09
CA GLU A 274 -13.10 4.41 17.23
C GLU A 274 -14.56 4.18 16.83
N GLY A 275 -15.07 5.04 15.93
CA GLY A 275 -16.40 4.90 15.33
C GLY A 275 -16.51 3.73 14.35
N GLY A 276 -15.41 3.07 13.99
CA GLY A 276 -15.41 1.87 13.14
C GLY A 276 -15.44 2.13 11.63
N LEU A 277 -15.10 3.34 11.18
CA LEU A 277 -14.90 3.63 9.76
C LEU A 277 -13.63 2.93 9.25
N GLU A 278 -13.63 2.50 7.98
CA GLU A 278 -12.48 1.88 7.32
C GLU A 278 -12.06 2.66 6.06
N PRO A 279 -10.80 2.56 5.61
CA PRO A 279 -10.40 3.00 4.27
C PRO A 279 -11.23 2.29 3.18
N TRP A 280 -11.48 2.99 2.07
CA TRP A 280 -12.37 2.60 0.97
C TRP A 280 -13.89 2.63 1.25
N MET A 281 -14.33 3.17 2.39
CA MET A 281 -15.73 3.63 2.53
C MET A 281 -15.93 4.95 1.79
N LEU A 282 -17.06 5.10 1.09
CA LEU A 282 -17.47 6.38 0.49
C LEU A 282 -18.37 7.14 1.48
N ILE A 283 -17.91 8.27 1.99
CA ILE A 283 -18.67 9.14 2.89
C ILE A 283 -19.60 10.01 2.06
N THR A 284 -20.91 9.88 2.28
CA THR A 284 -21.97 10.58 1.52
C THR A 284 -22.66 11.69 2.31
N GLY A 285 -22.50 11.72 3.64
CA GLY A 285 -23.08 12.77 4.48
C GLY A 285 -22.66 12.68 5.95
N ILE A 286 -22.79 13.79 6.66
CA ILE A 286 -22.60 13.89 8.12
C ILE A 286 -23.87 14.54 8.69
N ASN A 287 -24.51 13.87 9.64
CA ASN A 287 -25.84 14.21 10.14
C ASN A 287 -26.85 14.36 8.97
N ASP A 288 -27.58 15.47 8.90
CA ASP A 288 -28.52 15.77 7.81
C ASP A 288 -27.87 16.51 6.61
N GLN A 289 -26.53 16.68 6.60
CA GLN A 289 -25.79 17.38 5.55
C GLN A 289 -25.16 16.41 4.55
N GLU A 290 -25.47 16.59 3.27
CA GLU A 290 -24.93 15.82 2.14
C GLU A 290 -23.52 16.30 1.77
N ILE A 291 -22.61 15.37 1.48
CA ILE A 291 -21.24 15.65 1.05
C ILE A 291 -21.10 15.28 -0.42
N LYS A 292 -20.65 16.22 -1.27
CA LYS A 292 -20.42 15.97 -2.70
C LYS A 292 -18.94 15.89 -3.06
N ASN A 293 -18.10 16.56 -2.27
CA ASN A 293 -16.68 16.72 -2.54
C ASN A 293 -15.88 16.99 -1.24
N THR A 294 -14.54 17.04 -1.36
CA THR A 294 -13.61 17.28 -0.24
C THR A 294 -13.74 18.66 0.43
N GLU A 295 -14.21 19.68 -0.26
CA GLU A 295 -14.48 21.02 0.31
C GLU A 295 -15.73 20.98 1.22
N ASP A 296 -16.81 20.32 0.79
CA ASP A 296 -18.01 20.13 1.62
C ASP A 296 -17.68 19.40 2.94
N PHE A 297 -16.93 18.30 2.85
CA PHE A 297 -16.49 17.52 4.02
C PHE A 297 -15.69 18.37 5.02
N SER A 298 -14.74 19.18 4.52
CA SER A 298 -13.94 20.08 5.35
C SER A 298 -14.80 21.16 6.01
N ASN A 299 -15.69 21.80 5.24
CA ASN A 299 -16.55 22.87 5.75
C ASN A 299 -17.50 22.36 6.84
N ILE A 300 -18.15 21.21 6.61
CA ILE A 300 -19.05 20.58 7.59
C ILE A 300 -18.33 20.27 8.90
N LEU A 301 -17.12 19.70 8.85
CA LEU A 301 -16.34 19.43 10.06
C LEU A 301 -15.83 20.71 10.75
N ASN A 302 -15.50 21.77 10.01
CA ASN A 302 -15.10 23.04 10.61
C ASN A 302 -16.25 23.75 11.35
N ASP A 303 -17.51 23.40 11.08
CA ASP A 303 -18.69 23.84 11.84
C ASP A 303 -18.99 22.97 13.07
N THR A 304 -18.29 21.84 13.26
CA THR A 304 -18.40 20.95 14.44
C THR A 304 -17.37 21.25 15.52
N TYR A 305 -17.62 20.75 16.73
CA TYR A 305 -16.74 20.89 17.90
C TYR A 305 -16.21 19.55 18.42
N THR A 306 -15.14 19.59 19.22
CA THR A 306 -14.56 18.40 19.88
C THR A 306 -15.56 17.74 20.85
N GLY A 307 -15.51 16.42 20.97
CA GLY A 307 -16.46 15.63 21.77
C GLY A 307 -17.86 15.48 21.17
N GLN A 308 -18.20 16.23 20.12
CA GLN A 308 -19.50 16.15 19.45
C GLN A 308 -19.67 14.78 18.77
N VAL A 309 -20.78 14.09 19.07
CA VAL A 309 -21.16 12.85 18.36
C VAL A 309 -21.91 13.20 17.07
N VAL A 310 -21.44 12.67 15.95
CA VAL A 310 -22.05 12.85 14.62
C VAL A 310 -22.40 11.51 13.98
N ASN A 311 -23.49 11.47 13.20
CA ASN A 311 -23.87 10.31 12.40
C ASN A 311 -23.24 10.43 11.01
N VAL A 312 -22.27 9.59 10.69
CA VAL A 312 -21.61 9.56 9.38
C VAL A 312 -22.30 8.55 8.48
N SER A 313 -22.90 9.01 7.38
CA SER A 313 -23.52 8.17 6.37
C SER A 313 -22.50 7.76 5.32
N VAL A 314 -22.33 6.46 5.10
CA VAL A 314 -21.33 5.91 4.18
C VAL A 314 -21.87 4.80 3.30
N LEU A 315 -21.17 4.49 2.20
CA LEU A 315 -21.30 3.25 1.47
C LEU A 315 -20.07 2.37 1.70
N ASP A 316 -20.24 1.25 2.42
CA ASP A 316 -19.22 0.19 2.46
C ASP A 316 -19.50 -0.83 1.35
N LYS A 317 -18.59 -0.92 0.36
CA LYS A 317 -18.73 -1.82 -0.80
C LYS A 317 -20.11 -1.67 -1.47
N GLY A 318 -20.61 -0.43 -1.56
CA GLY A 318 -21.92 -0.09 -2.11
C GLY A 318 -23.13 -0.30 -1.19
N ASN A 319 -22.95 -0.81 0.03
CA ASN A 319 -24.01 -1.00 1.02
C ASN A 319 -24.12 0.26 1.90
N PRO A 320 -25.31 0.87 2.05
CA PRO A 320 -25.48 2.04 2.89
C PRO A 320 -25.43 1.67 4.37
N GLU A 321 -24.51 2.30 5.09
CA GLU A 321 -24.28 2.12 6.52
C GLU A 321 -24.18 3.49 7.22
N THR A 322 -24.35 3.49 8.54
CA THR A 322 -24.29 4.72 9.34
C THR A 322 -23.51 4.45 10.61
N TYR A 323 -22.47 5.25 10.83
CA TYR A 323 -21.55 5.12 11.95
C TYR A 323 -21.73 6.31 12.90
N GLN A 324 -21.73 6.06 14.20
CA GLN A 324 -21.66 7.12 15.21
C GLN A 324 -20.20 7.38 15.55
N VAL A 325 -19.78 8.61 15.33
CA VAL A 325 -18.41 9.07 15.50
C VAL A 325 -18.40 10.18 16.54
N THR A 326 -17.70 9.96 17.65
CA THR A 326 -17.33 11.03 18.58
C THR A 326 -16.14 11.77 17.98
N LEU A 327 -16.29 13.06 17.70
CA LEU A 327 -15.21 13.84 17.09
C LEU A 327 -14.12 14.13 18.13
N SER A 328 -12.87 13.94 17.73
CA SER A 328 -11.69 14.35 18.51
C SER A 328 -11.40 15.83 18.29
N ASP A 329 -10.43 16.40 19.01
CA ASP A 329 -9.96 17.76 18.75
C ASP A 329 -8.98 17.84 17.56
N LYS A 330 -9.23 18.78 16.65
CA LYS A 330 -8.38 19.04 15.47
C LYS A 330 -7.06 19.70 15.87
N GLY A 331 -7.07 20.65 16.81
CA GLY A 331 -5.86 21.34 17.27
C GLY A 331 -4.83 20.37 17.80
N SER A 332 -5.27 19.48 18.70
CA SER A 332 -4.52 18.39 19.31
C SER A 332 -3.85 17.48 18.28
N TYR A 333 -4.57 17.09 17.21
CA TYR A 333 -3.96 16.30 16.13
C TYR A 333 -2.86 17.06 15.39
N TYR A 334 -3.08 18.33 15.05
CA TYR A 334 -2.08 19.13 14.33
C TYR A 334 -0.87 19.44 15.22
N LEU A 335 -1.06 19.78 16.50
CA LEU A 335 0.03 19.91 17.48
C LEU A 335 0.81 18.60 17.62
N LYS A 336 0.12 17.45 17.63
CA LYS A 336 0.72 16.11 17.79
C LYS A 336 1.44 15.55 16.56
N TYR A 337 1.09 15.94 15.34
CA TYR A 337 1.68 15.32 14.13
C TYR A 337 2.24 16.31 13.12
N TYR A 338 1.79 17.57 13.13
CA TYR A 338 2.13 18.60 12.14
C TYR A 338 2.18 20.01 12.78
N PRO A 339 3.02 20.26 13.80
CA PRO A 339 2.99 21.51 14.56
C PRO A 339 3.26 22.75 13.69
N ASP A 340 4.12 22.65 12.67
CA ASP A 340 4.35 23.71 11.67
C ASP A 340 3.09 24.09 10.84
N SER A 341 2.05 23.27 10.90
CA SER A 341 0.76 23.46 10.21
C SER A 341 -0.41 23.70 11.17
N TYR A 342 -0.14 23.83 12.47
CA TYR A 342 -1.16 24.20 13.45
C TYR A 342 -1.49 25.70 13.35
N GLU A 343 -2.78 26.02 13.43
CA GLU A 343 -3.28 27.38 13.56
C GLU A 343 -4.27 27.43 14.73
N SER A 344 -4.30 28.53 15.49
CA SER A 344 -5.06 28.61 16.75
C SER A 344 -6.56 28.37 16.62
N TRP A 345 -7.16 28.61 15.44
CA TRP A 345 -8.57 28.33 15.17
C TRP A 345 -8.91 26.84 15.08
N MET A 346 -7.92 25.96 14.96
CA MET A 346 -8.13 24.51 14.87
C MET A 346 -8.50 23.89 16.21
N SER A 347 -8.07 24.48 17.33
CA SER A 347 -8.41 23.99 18.67
C SER A 347 -9.90 24.15 18.97
N GLY A 348 -10.48 23.13 19.60
CA GLY A 348 -11.92 23.00 19.85
C GLY A 348 -12.73 22.53 18.64
N LYS A 349 -12.15 22.42 17.44
CA LYS A 349 -12.86 21.98 16.22
C LYS A 349 -12.92 20.46 16.11
N GLY A 350 -14.05 19.96 15.64
CA GLY A 350 -14.27 18.52 15.47
C GLY A 350 -13.36 17.90 14.41
N PHE A 351 -12.74 16.77 14.75
CA PHE A 351 -11.81 16.05 13.89
C PHE A 351 -12.08 14.55 13.90
N MET A 352 -12.17 13.97 12.70
CA MET A 352 -12.48 12.56 12.52
C MET A 352 -11.25 11.66 12.39
N GLY A 353 -10.04 12.22 12.17
CA GLY A 353 -8.87 11.40 11.88
C GLY A 353 -8.91 10.71 10.50
N ILE A 354 -9.67 11.22 9.53
CA ILE A 354 -9.79 10.62 8.19
C ILE A 354 -9.23 11.55 7.12
N ALA A 355 -8.34 11.03 6.29
CA ALA A 355 -7.94 11.67 5.04
C ALA A 355 -8.91 11.25 3.94
N VAL A 356 -9.56 12.22 3.31
CA VAL A 356 -10.56 12.00 2.25
C VAL A 356 -10.03 12.41 0.87
N VAL A 357 -10.53 11.78 -0.18
CA VAL A 357 -10.21 12.12 -1.58
C VAL A 357 -11.45 12.02 -2.46
N ASP A 358 -11.59 12.94 -3.42
CA ASP A 358 -12.67 12.87 -4.40
C ASP A 358 -12.49 11.62 -5.30
N PRO A 359 -13.47 10.70 -5.40
CA PRO A 359 -13.28 9.40 -6.07
C PRO A 359 -12.83 9.52 -7.54
N GLY A 360 -13.28 10.58 -8.23
CA GLY A 360 -12.89 10.87 -9.61
C GLY A 360 -11.39 11.12 -9.83
N VAL A 361 -10.65 11.55 -8.79
CA VAL A 361 -9.19 11.70 -8.87
C VAL A 361 -8.49 10.35 -9.08
N ILE A 362 -9.06 9.28 -8.51
CA ILE A 362 -8.52 7.92 -8.62
C ILE A 362 -8.74 7.37 -10.03
N THR A 363 -9.95 7.49 -10.59
CA THR A 363 -10.22 7.05 -11.96
C THR A 363 -9.43 7.87 -12.98
N GLU A 364 -9.31 9.18 -12.80
CA GLU A 364 -8.52 10.06 -13.66
C GLU A 364 -7.02 9.70 -13.64
N SER A 365 -6.44 9.46 -12.46
CA SER A 365 -5.03 9.03 -12.31
C SER A 365 -4.73 7.70 -13.01
N LEU A 366 -5.72 6.78 -13.04
CA LEU A 366 -5.62 5.47 -13.70
C LEU A 366 -5.97 5.51 -15.19
N ALA A 367 -6.84 6.42 -15.63
CA ALA A 367 -7.18 6.67 -17.03
C ALA A 367 -6.05 7.41 -17.76
N HIS A 368 -5.47 8.42 -17.13
CA HIS A 368 -4.46 9.31 -17.71
C HIS A 368 -3.14 9.26 -16.92
N PRO A 369 -2.45 8.09 -16.83
CA PRO A 369 -1.28 7.88 -15.97
C PRO A 369 -0.01 8.66 -16.40
N GLY A 370 -0.09 9.45 -17.47
CA GLY A 370 0.99 10.34 -17.94
C GLY A 370 0.76 11.83 -17.66
N ASP A 371 -0.43 12.21 -17.18
CA ASP A 371 -0.82 13.61 -16.97
C ASP A 371 -0.70 14.03 -15.49
N SER A 372 -0.97 15.32 -15.19
CA SER A 372 -0.75 15.91 -13.86
C SER A 372 -1.73 15.38 -12.80
N GLY A 373 -1.35 14.27 -12.16
CA GLY A 373 -2.15 13.50 -11.21
C GLY A 373 -2.02 11.98 -11.43
N GLY A 374 -1.62 11.58 -12.63
CA GLY A 374 -1.25 10.22 -12.99
C GLY A 374 0.21 9.89 -12.64
N SER A 375 0.49 8.61 -12.42
CA SER A 375 1.85 8.09 -12.31
C SER A 375 2.00 6.79 -13.09
N MET A 376 2.79 6.80 -14.17
CA MET A 376 3.08 5.61 -14.96
C MET A 376 3.75 4.50 -14.12
N LEU A 377 4.48 4.88 -13.06
CA LEU A 377 5.06 3.92 -12.11
C LEU A 377 3.97 3.28 -11.23
N GLN A 378 3.04 4.08 -10.69
CA GLN A 378 1.88 3.58 -9.95
C GLN A 378 1.02 2.64 -10.82
N TYR A 379 0.74 3.07 -12.06
CA TYR A 379 -0.01 2.31 -13.05
C TYR A 379 0.62 0.94 -13.38
N ILE A 380 1.95 0.86 -13.48
CA ILE A 380 2.68 -0.43 -13.64
C ILE A 380 2.70 -1.26 -12.34
N THR A 381 2.52 -0.63 -11.18
CA THR A 381 2.68 -1.28 -9.86
C THR A 381 1.38 -1.59 -9.11
N LEU A 382 0.20 -1.33 -9.70
CA LEU A 382 -1.12 -1.67 -9.14
C LEU A 382 -1.24 -3.09 -8.55
N PRO A 383 -0.66 -4.15 -9.15
CA PRO A 383 -0.69 -5.49 -8.55
C PRO A 383 0.01 -5.59 -7.20
N PHE A 384 1.10 -4.84 -6.99
CA PHE A 384 1.80 -4.78 -5.70
C PHE A 384 1.02 -3.97 -4.66
N GLN A 385 0.17 -3.05 -5.12
CA GLN A 385 -0.79 -2.29 -4.29
C GLN A 385 -2.10 -3.05 -4.03
N LYS A 386 -2.25 -4.27 -4.56
CA LYS A 386 -3.50 -5.08 -4.53
C LYS A 386 -4.71 -4.43 -5.23
N LEU A 387 -4.47 -3.47 -6.12
CA LEU A 387 -5.51 -2.80 -6.92
C LEU A 387 -5.77 -3.50 -8.27
N GLN A 388 -5.09 -4.62 -8.54
CA GLN A 388 -5.29 -5.44 -9.73
C GLN A 388 -5.25 -6.95 -9.40
N PRO A 389 -6.28 -7.75 -9.75
CA PRO A 389 -7.58 -7.34 -10.30
C PRO A 389 -8.29 -6.32 -9.39
N PHE A 390 -9.16 -5.48 -9.95
CA PHE A 390 -9.89 -4.50 -9.16
C PHE A 390 -10.63 -5.18 -7.99
N PRO A 391 -10.42 -4.72 -6.74
CA PRO A 391 -11.05 -5.30 -5.56
C PRO A 391 -12.53 -4.89 -5.44
N GLU A 392 -13.29 -5.66 -4.66
CA GLU A 392 -14.75 -5.47 -4.49
C GLU A 392 -15.13 -4.05 -4.06
N HIS A 393 -14.41 -3.48 -3.09
CA HIS A 393 -14.62 -2.10 -2.62
C HIS A 393 -14.38 -1.04 -3.71
N PHE A 394 -13.58 -1.34 -4.74
CA PHE A 394 -13.44 -0.47 -5.90
C PHE A 394 -14.61 -0.70 -6.87
N THR A 395 -14.88 -1.95 -7.22
CA THR A 395 -15.91 -2.29 -8.23
C THR A 395 -17.35 -1.98 -7.81
N ALA A 396 -17.59 -1.77 -6.51
CA ALA A 396 -18.90 -1.42 -5.96
C ALA A 396 -19.12 0.10 -5.79
N LEU A 397 -18.09 0.93 -5.97
CA LEU A 397 -18.17 2.39 -5.85
C LEU A 397 -18.07 3.12 -7.20
N PHE A 398 -17.73 2.41 -8.27
CA PHE A 398 -17.63 2.95 -9.62
C PHE A 398 -18.50 2.15 -10.59
N GLU A 399 -19.19 2.84 -11.50
CA GLU A 399 -19.99 2.22 -12.55
C GLU A 399 -19.49 2.61 -13.95
N PRO A 400 -19.62 1.71 -14.95
CA PRO A 400 -19.18 1.99 -16.31
C PRO A 400 -20.24 2.80 -17.08
N THR A 401 -19.84 3.93 -17.65
CA THR A 401 -20.73 4.86 -18.38
C THR A 401 -20.43 4.87 -19.89
N GLY A 402 -21.15 5.72 -20.63
CA GLY A 402 -20.96 5.91 -22.07
C GLY A 402 -21.24 4.67 -22.91
N ILE A 403 -20.44 4.46 -23.98
CA ILE A 403 -20.61 3.33 -24.91
C ILE A 403 -20.17 2.00 -24.28
N VAL A 404 -19.21 2.04 -23.35
CA VAL A 404 -18.67 0.82 -22.71
C VAL A 404 -19.61 0.33 -21.60
N GLY A 405 -20.32 1.24 -20.93
CA GLY A 405 -21.44 0.95 -20.01
C GLY A 405 -22.67 0.25 -20.64
N LEU A 406 -22.67 0.01 -21.96
CA LEU A 406 -23.64 -0.89 -22.60
C LEU A 406 -23.34 -2.38 -22.30
N LEU A 407 -22.16 -2.69 -21.76
CA LEU A 407 -21.79 -4.02 -21.31
C LEU A 407 -22.32 -4.27 -19.89
N PRO A 408 -22.84 -5.48 -19.59
CA PRO A 408 -23.09 -5.89 -18.21
C PRO A 408 -21.83 -5.77 -17.34
N ASP A 409 -21.96 -5.26 -16.12
CA ASP A 409 -20.84 -4.88 -15.23
C ASP A 409 -19.85 -6.02 -15.02
N ASN A 410 -20.35 -7.25 -14.85
CA ASN A 410 -19.50 -8.43 -14.71
C ASN A 410 -18.62 -8.69 -15.95
N ILE A 411 -19.13 -8.41 -17.16
CA ILE A 411 -18.36 -8.50 -18.41
C ILE A 411 -17.39 -7.31 -18.50
N PHE A 412 -17.81 -6.10 -18.12
CA PHE A 412 -16.93 -4.93 -18.07
C PHE A 412 -15.71 -5.19 -17.18
N TRP A 413 -15.91 -5.61 -15.93
CA TRP A 413 -14.82 -5.85 -14.98
C TRP A 413 -13.92 -7.02 -15.40
N ILE A 414 -14.47 -8.09 -15.99
CA ILE A 414 -13.67 -9.18 -16.58
C ILE A 414 -12.79 -8.66 -17.72
N LEU A 415 -13.32 -7.80 -18.61
CA LEU A 415 -12.58 -7.24 -19.73
C LEU A 415 -11.51 -6.25 -19.27
N ALA A 416 -11.81 -5.35 -18.34
CA ALA A 416 -10.85 -4.39 -17.78
C ALA A 416 -9.66 -5.12 -17.14
N ASN A 417 -9.93 -6.04 -16.20
CA ASN A 417 -8.90 -6.86 -15.58
C ASN A 417 -8.11 -7.69 -16.62
N SER A 418 -8.78 -8.23 -17.64
CA SER A 418 -8.09 -8.96 -18.73
C SER A 418 -7.15 -8.05 -19.53
N PHE A 419 -7.58 -6.85 -19.92
CA PHE A 419 -6.71 -5.90 -20.63
C PHE A 419 -5.50 -5.51 -19.79
N TYR A 420 -5.68 -5.22 -18.50
CA TYR A 420 -4.56 -4.93 -17.60
C TYR A 420 -3.56 -6.08 -17.52
N TRP A 421 -4.02 -7.31 -17.27
CA TRP A 421 -3.12 -8.46 -17.13
C TRP A 421 -2.44 -8.85 -18.45
N ILE A 422 -3.14 -8.72 -19.58
CA ILE A 422 -2.55 -8.89 -20.92
C ILE A 422 -1.46 -7.82 -21.14
N PHE A 423 -1.73 -6.56 -20.80
CA PHE A 423 -0.73 -5.49 -20.83
C PHE A 423 0.50 -5.86 -19.98
N TRP A 424 0.28 -6.17 -18.70
CA TRP A 424 1.33 -6.32 -17.71
C TRP A 424 2.25 -7.51 -18.03
N LEU A 425 1.69 -8.69 -18.33
CA LEU A 425 2.51 -9.84 -18.68
C LEU A 425 3.16 -9.73 -20.07
N ASN A 426 2.52 -9.11 -21.06
CA ASN A 426 3.22 -8.85 -22.33
C ASN A 426 4.38 -7.86 -22.15
N LEU A 427 4.20 -6.82 -21.32
CA LEU A 427 5.27 -5.88 -20.98
C LEU A 427 6.44 -6.63 -20.33
N MET A 428 6.18 -7.44 -19.30
CA MET A 428 7.23 -8.19 -18.60
C MET A 428 7.93 -9.21 -19.50
N VAL A 429 7.18 -10.01 -20.28
CA VAL A 429 7.76 -10.97 -21.23
C VAL A 429 8.60 -10.27 -22.31
N GLY A 430 8.16 -9.12 -22.81
CA GLY A 430 8.89 -8.32 -23.80
C GLY A 430 10.16 -7.68 -23.23
N LEU A 431 10.08 -7.07 -22.05
CA LEU A 431 11.23 -6.46 -21.36
C LEU A 431 12.27 -7.52 -20.96
N THR A 432 11.84 -8.68 -20.43
CA THR A 432 12.76 -9.77 -20.11
C THR A 432 13.45 -10.29 -21.36
N ASN A 433 12.71 -10.59 -22.44
CA ASN A 433 13.34 -11.10 -23.68
C ASN A 433 14.25 -10.08 -24.38
N ALA A 434 14.11 -8.78 -24.11
CA ALA A 434 15.02 -7.75 -24.61
C ALA A 434 16.38 -7.70 -23.87
N LEU A 435 16.55 -8.38 -22.73
CA LEU A 435 17.81 -8.36 -21.97
C LEU A 435 18.99 -8.97 -22.76
N PRO A 436 20.23 -8.47 -22.57
CA PRO A 436 21.42 -8.92 -23.31
C PRO A 436 22.00 -10.24 -22.76
N ALA A 437 21.17 -11.27 -22.62
CA ALA A 437 21.54 -12.53 -21.98
C ALA A 437 20.98 -13.74 -22.75
N VAL A 438 21.82 -14.62 -23.26
CA VAL A 438 21.38 -15.92 -23.85
C VAL A 438 20.85 -16.81 -22.71
N PRO A 439 19.68 -17.48 -22.86
CA PRO A 439 18.98 -17.82 -24.11
C PRO A 439 17.91 -16.83 -24.61
N LEU A 440 17.83 -15.62 -24.07
CA LEU A 440 16.84 -14.61 -24.45
C LEU A 440 17.19 -13.96 -25.80
N ASP A 441 16.17 -13.53 -26.55
CA ASP A 441 16.31 -12.91 -27.89
C ASP A 441 17.31 -11.75 -27.92
N GLY A 442 17.27 -10.88 -26.92
CA GLY A 442 18.17 -9.74 -26.76
C GLY A 442 19.63 -10.14 -26.72
N GLY A 443 19.97 -11.30 -26.16
CA GLY A 443 21.32 -11.86 -26.19
C GLY A 443 21.81 -12.15 -27.61
N PHE A 444 20.95 -12.71 -28.47
CA PHE A 444 21.28 -12.97 -29.87
C PHE A 444 21.34 -11.69 -30.73
N ILE A 445 20.42 -10.74 -30.49
CA ILE A 445 20.43 -9.41 -31.13
C ILE A 445 21.73 -8.67 -30.80
N PHE A 446 22.15 -8.69 -29.52
CA PHE A 446 23.41 -8.12 -29.07
C PHE A 446 24.61 -8.80 -29.74
N ALA A 447 24.64 -10.13 -29.79
CA ALA A 447 25.71 -10.91 -30.41
C ALA A 447 25.90 -10.53 -31.90
N ASP A 448 24.82 -10.51 -32.68
CA ASP A 448 24.89 -10.12 -34.11
C ASP A 448 25.24 -8.64 -34.29
N GLY A 449 24.77 -7.75 -33.41
CA GLY A 449 25.12 -6.33 -33.39
C GLY A 449 26.61 -6.09 -33.16
N VAL A 450 27.20 -6.69 -32.11
CA VAL A 450 28.64 -6.61 -31.83
C VAL A 450 29.45 -7.24 -32.95
N THR A 451 29.03 -8.39 -33.48
CA THR A 451 29.73 -9.02 -34.62
C THR A 451 29.71 -8.11 -35.85
N GLY A 452 28.58 -7.43 -36.14
CA GLY A 452 28.46 -6.46 -37.22
C GLY A 452 29.33 -5.21 -37.03
N LEU A 453 29.55 -4.78 -35.78
CA LEU A 453 30.50 -3.71 -35.45
C LEU A 453 31.95 -4.15 -35.64
N LEU A 454 32.31 -5.35 -35.15
CA LEU A 454 33.64 -5.93 -35.31
C LEU A 454 34.01 -6.17 -36.78
N ASP A 455 33.04 -6.52 -37.64
CA ASP A 455 33.27 -6.63 -39.08
C ASP A 455 33.60 -5.29 -39.75
N LYS A 456 33.02 -4.18 -39.28
CA LYS A 456 33.34 -2.83 -39.78
C LYS A 456 34.66 -2.29 -39.23
N VAL A 457 34.93 -2.49 -37.94
CA VAL A 457 36.04 -1.83 -37.22
C VAL A 457 37.32 -2.67 -37.22
N LYS A 458 37.22 -4.01 -37.23
CA LYS A 458 38.34 -4.96 -37.11
C LYS A 458 38.36 -5.93 -38.29
N THR A 459 38.45 -5.38 -39.50
CA THR A 459 38.51 -6.13 -40.77
C THR A 459 39.67 -7.12 -40.85
N SER A 460 40.79 -6.88 -40.14
CA SER A 460 41.98 -7.73 -40.14
C SER A 460 41.94 -8.92 -39.17
N TRP A 461 40.88 -9.07 -38.36
CA TRP A 461 40.75 -10.19 -37.42
C TRP A 461 40.06 -11.39 -38.08
N SER A 462 40.54 -12.60 -37.75
CA SER A 462 39.91 -13.85 -38.21
C SER A 462 38.48 -13.98 -37.67
N LYS A 463 37.68 -14.82 -38.32
CA LYS A 463 36.27 -15.02 -37.96
C LYS A 463 36.15 -15.65 -36.56
N GLU A 464 36.96 -16.67 -36.28
CA GLU A 464 36.98 -17.38 -34.99
C GLU A 464 37.34 -16.43 -33.85
N LYS A 465 38.29 -15.50 -34.08
CA LYS A 465 38.68 -14.49 -33.08
C LYS A 465 37.55 -13.52 -32.77
N LYS A 466 36.74 -13.14 -33.76
CA LYS A 466 35.58 -12.27 -33.55
C LYS A 466 34.47 -13.00 -32.80
N GLU A 467 34.17 -14.24 -33.21
CA GLU A 467 33.16 -15.09 -32.56
C GLU A 467 33.52 -15.32 -31.08
N ALA A 468 34.77 -15.74 -30.79
CA ALA A 468 35.24 -15.90 -29.41
C ALA A 468 35.16 -14.61 -28.56
N ILE A 469 35.32 -13.42 -29.14
CA ILE A 469 35.14 -12.15 -28.41
C ILE A 469 33.66 -11.88 -28.13
N VAL A 470 32.79 -12.15 -29.10
CA VAL A 470 31.33 -11.98 -28.98
C VAL A 470 30.77 -12.94 -27.93
N ASP A 471 31.13 -14.22 -27.99
CA ASP A 471 30.68 -15.24 -27.04
C ASP A 471 31.10 -14.90 -25.60
N ASN A 472 32.34 -14.44 -25.41
CA ASN A 472 32.81 -13.97 -24.10
C ASN A 472 32.05 -12.73 -23.61
N LEU A 473 31.76 -11.75 -24.48
CA LEU A 473 31.00 -10.55 -24.10
C LEU A 473 29.54 -10.89 -23.74
N VAL A 474 28.89 -11.77 -24.52
CA VAL A 474 27.54 -12.27 -24.25
C VAL A 474 27.51 -13.06 -22.95
N GLY A 475 28.50 -13.92 -22.70
CA GLY A 475 28.61 -14.67 -21.44
C GLY A 475 28.81 -13.78 -20.22
N ILE A 476 29.67 -12.76 -20.33
CA ILE A 476 29.88 -11.76 -19.26
C ILE A 476 28.59 -10.98 -19.00
N LEU A 477 27.90 -10.49 -20.03
CA LEU A 477 26.63 -9.75 -19.86
C LEU A 477 25.51 -10.64 -19.31
N ALA A 478 25.39 -11.88 -19.76
CA ALA A 478 24.42 -12.83 -19.22
C ALA A 478 24.66 -13.10 -17.73
N PHE A 479 25.92 -13.30 -17.33
CA PHE A 479 26.29 -13.44 -15.93
C PHE A 479 26.03 -12.16 -15.13
N SER A 480 26.36 -10.98 -15.68
CA SER A 480 26.09 -9.69 -15.03
C SER A 480 24.60 -9.45 -14.83
N VAL A 481 23.75 -9.69 -15.82
CA VAL A 481 22.29 -9.58 -15.70
C VAL A 481 21.77 -10.53 -14.63
N LEU A 482 22.20 -11.80 -14.64
CA LEU A 482 21.81 -12.79 -13.64
C LEU A 482 22.24 -12.38 -12.22
N PHE A 483 23.48 -11.91 -12.07
CA PHE A 483 23.99 -11.39 -10.80
C PHE A 483 23.17 -10.18 -10.31
N LEU A 484 22.89 -9.20 -11.17
CA LEU A 484 22.13 -8.00 -10.81
C LEU A 484 20.69 -8.33 -10.39
N VAL A 485 20.05 -9.32 -11.03
CA VAL A 485 18.72 -9.80 -10.62
C VAL A 485 18.78 -10.50 -9.25
N PHE A 486 19.74 -11.40 -9.01
CA PHE A 486 19.90 -12.03 -7.69
C PHE A 486 20.33 -11.03 -6.59
N TRP A 487 21.08 -9.99 -6.95
CA TRP A 487 21.51 -8.95 -6.02
C TRP A 487 20.32 -8.16 -5.44
N GLN A 488 19.18 -8.07 -6.13
CA GLN A 488 17.97 -7.46 -5.57
C GLN A 488 17.39 -8.24 -4.38
N LEU A 489 17.62 -9.57 -4.33
CA LEU A 489 17.16 -10.44 -3.23
C LEU A 489 18.18 -10.52 -2.08
N ILE A 490 19.47 -10.47 -2.42
CA ILE A 490 20.59 -10.76 -1.52
C ILE A 490 21.24 -9.47 -0.99
N GLY A 491 21.38 -8.45 -1.83
CA GLY A 491 22.01 -7.15 -1.52
C GLY A 491 21.40 -6.51 -0.27
N PRO A 492 20.09 -6.21 -0.23
CA PRO A 492 19.45 -5.63 0.97
C PRO A 492 19.65 -6.45 2.24
N LYS A 493 19.82 -7.77 2.16
CA LYS A 493 20.07 -8.65 3.32
C LYS A 493 21.53 -8.64 3.79
N LEU A 494 22.48 -8.39 2.89
CA LEU A 494 23.91 -8.38 3.19
C LEU A 494 24.45 -6.98 3.52
N VAL A 495 23.95 -5.95 2.83
CA VAL A 495 24.51 -4.59 2.86
C VAL A 495 23.47 -3.49 3.05
N GLY A 496 22.18 -3.84 3.17
CA GLY A 496 21.12 -2.88 3.49
C GLY A 496 21.27 -2.31 4.89
N VAL A 497 20.65 -1.16 5.14
CA VAL A 497 20.66 -0.54 6.48
C VAL A 497 20.00 -1.45 7.51
N ASP A 498 20.60 -1.49 8.71
CA ASP A 498 19.86 -1.92 9.89
C ASP A 498 18.76 -0.87 10.17
N PRO A 499 17.56 -1.29 10.59
CA PRO A 499 16.50 -0.34 10.93
C PRO A 499 16.96 0.51 12.12
N VAL A 500 17.10 1.81 11.90
CA VAL A 500 17.28 2.77 12.99
C VAL A 500 15.97 2.81 13.75
N ILE A 501 16.00 2.45 15.03
CA ILE A 501 14.87 2.56 15.95
C ILE A 501 15.12 3.84 16.74
N LEU A 502 14.26 4.84 16.53
CA LEU A 502 14.25 6.08 17.30
C LEU A 502 12.88 6.17 17.96
N ASP A 503 12.86 5.86 19.25
CA ASP A 503 11.69 5.70 20.08
C ASP A 503 11.84 6.68 21.25
N ALA A 504 11.41 7.92 21.04
CA ALA A 504 11.36 8.91 22.11
C ALA A 504 10.29 8.49 23.12
N ASN A 505 10.57 8.67 24.41
CA ASN A 505 9.64 8.31 25.48
C ASN A 505 9.59 9.43 26.51
N ILE A 506 8.38 9.86 26.86
CA ILE A 506 8.15 10.81 27.95
C ILE A 506 7.66 10.04 29.17
N ASN A 507 8.39 10.16 30.28
CA ASN A 507 7.92 9.78 31.61
C ASN A 507 7.63 11.05 32.41
N ALA A 508 6.35 11.43 32.51
CA ALA A 508 5.89 12.58 33.28
C ALA A 508 5.55 12.20 34.74
N SER A 509 5.63 13.16 35.67
CA SER A 509 5.22 12.95 37.06
C SER A 509 3.71 12.76 37.26
N GLY A 510 2.91 13.12 36.24
CA GLY A 510 1.45 13.01 36.22
C GLY A 510 0.91 13.32 34.82
N THR A 511 -0.41 13.34 34.71
CA THR A 511 -1.17 13.75 33.51
C THR A 511 -2.11 14.92 33.78
N GLU A 512 -2.34 15.23 35.06
CA GLU A 512 -3.38 16.14 35.56
C GLU A 512 -2.86 16.89 36.79
N GLY A 513 -3.35 18.11 37.04
CA GLY A 513 -3.12 18.91 38.25
C GLY A 513 -3.48 20.38 38.03
N PHE A 514 -3.03 21.28 38.91
CA PHE A 514 -3.47 22.68 38.91
C PHE A 514 -2.45 23.65 38.32
N ASN A 515 -2.91 24.83 37.92
CA ASN A 515 -2.04 25.95 37.56
C ASN A 515 -1.02 26.25 38.69
N GLY A 516 0.24 26.43 38.30
CA GLY A 516 1.37 26.58 39.22
C GLY A 516 2.00 25.27 39.72
N ASP A 517 1.33 24.11 39.63
CA ASP A 517 1.91 22.81 40.03
C ASP A 517 3.14 22.47 39.19
N MET A 518 4.18 21.95 39.85
CA MET A 518 5.46 21.64 39.23
C MET A 518 5.52 20.18 38.77
N PHE A 519 5.47 19.98 37.45
CA PHE A 519 5.62 18.68 36.81
C PHE A 519 7.07 18.42 36.40
N THR A 520 7.48 17.16 36.45
CA THR A 520 8.79 16.71 35.95
C THR A 520 8.60 15.83 34.72
N PHE A 521 9.38 16.09 33.68
CA PHE A 521 9.42 15.28 32.46
C PHE A 521 10.80 14.65 32.31
N ASP A 522 10.85 13.36 32.02
CA ASP A 522 12.08 12.56 31.92
C ASP A 522 12.08 11.76 30.61
N ALA A 523 13.09 11.99 29.78
CA ALA A 523 13.31 11.33 28.50
C ALA A 523 14.25 10.11 28.59
N SER A 524 14.78 9.77 29.77
CA SER A 524 15.79 8.71 29.93
C SER A 524 15.31 7.28 29.59
N GLY A 525 13.99 7.09 29.42
CA GLY A 525 13.39 5.87 28.86
C GLY A 525 13.52 5.73 27.34
N SER A 526 13.94 6.79 26.64
CA SER A 526 14.03 6.83 25.17
C SER A 526 15.09 5.89 24.62
N ASN A 527 14.82 5.28 23.46
CA ASN A 527 15.69 4.32 22.80
C ASN A 527 16.06 4.79 21.37
N GLY A 528 17.33 5.09 21.13
CA GLY A 528 17.80 5.57 19.83
C GLY A 528 19.17 6.27 19.80
N ASP A 529 20.03 6.09 20.81
CA ASP A 529 21.32 6.78 20.96
C ASP A 529 21.20 8.33 20.80
N PHE A 530 20.15 8.90 21.39
CA PHE A 530 19.88 10.33 21.37
C PHE A 530 20.98 11.15 22.07
N VAL A 531 21.30 12.32 21.52
CA VAL A 531 22.34 13.23 22.00
C VAL A 531 21.82 14.62 22.39
N SER A 532 20.59 14.96 21.98
CA SER A 532 19.89 16.18 22.41
C SER A 532 18.39 15.95 22.56
N TYR A 533 17.81 16.64 23.54
CA TYR A 533 16.39 16.62 23.85
C TYR A 533 15.88 18.06 23.93
N GLU A 534 14.90 18.39 23.11
CA GLU A 534 14.17 19.66 23.07
C GLU A 534 12.74 19.41 23.53
N TRP A 535 12.21 20.27 24.41
CA TRP A 535 10.86 20.20 24.94
C TRP A 535 10.07 21.44 24.54
N ASP A 536 8.83 21.26 24.09
CA ASP A 536 7.81 22.31 23.95
C ASP A 536 6.66 21.97 24.90
N TYR A 537 6.10 22.94 25.62
CA TYR A 537 5.03 22.73 26.61
C TYR A 537 3.63 23.12 26.09
N GLY A 538 3.50 23.44 24.80
CA GLY A 538 2.21 23.72 24.14
C GLY A 538 1.66 25.14 24.40
N ASP A 539 2.34 25.93 25.23
CA ASP A 539 2.01 27.33 25.54
C ASP A 539 2.96 28.35 24.86
N GLY A 540 3.90 27.86 24.05
CA GLY A 540 4.94 28.64 23.39
C GLY A 540 6.27 28.73 24.17
N ASN A 541 6.36 28.15 25.37
CA ASN A 541 7.62 27.99 26.09
C ASN A 541 8.31 26.66 25.75
N SER A 542 9.64 26.65 25.84
CA SER A 542 10.46 25.48 25.53
C SER A 542 11.64 25.33 26.48
N ALA A 543 12.15 24.10 26.59
CA ALA A 543 13.32 23.74 27.39
C ALA A 543 14.24 22.75 26.66
N THR A 544 15.43 22.50 27.22
CA THR A 544 16.37 21.49 26.69
C THR A 544 17.01 20.71 27.84
N GLY A 545 17.25 19.42 27.60
CA GLY A 545 17.84 18.50 28.59
C GLY A 545 17.08 17.18 28.68
N GLU A 546 17.74 16.12 29.15
CA GLU A 546 17.16 14.77 29.25
C GLU A 546 16.04 14.69 30.31
N SER A 547 16.10 15.52 31.35
CA SER A 547 14.99 15.71 32.27
C SER A 547 14.86 17.19 32.64
N VAL A 548 13.61 17.64 32.71
CA VAL A 548 13.20 19.04 32.90
C VAL A 548 12.06 19.13 33.91
N SER A 549 11.78 20.34 34.40
CA SER A 549 10.63 20.61 35.26
C SER A 549 9.93 21.89 34.80
N TYR A 550 8.60 21.88 34.81
CA TYR A 550 7.79 22.94 34.24
C TYR A 550 6.45 23.09 34.98
N ASN A 551 5.85 24.27 34.91
CA ASN A 551 4.51 24.57 35.39
C ASN A 551 3.81 25.56 34.47
N TRP A 552 2.49 25.44 34.35
CA TRP A 552 1.65 26.35 33.57
C TRP A 552 1.01 27.40 34.49
N SER A 553 0.90 28.66 34.05
CA SER A 553 0.21 29.72 34.81
C SER A 553 -1.30 29.73 34.56
N GLU A 554 -1.72 29.31 33.37
CA GLU A 554 -3.12 29.24 32.94
C GLU A 554 -3.64 27.79 32.97
N GLY A 555 -4.96 27.64 32.99
CA GLY A 555 -5.61 26.35 32.81
C GLY A 555 -5.77 25.98 31.33
N GLY A 556 -5.65 24.70 31.03
CA GLY A 556 -5.81 24.20 29.67
C GLY A 556 -5.36 22.75 29.47
N VAL A 557 -5.67 22.23 28.29
CA VAL A 557 -5.08 20.99 27.78
C VAL A 557 -3.83 21.37 26.99
N TYR A 558 -2.68 20.88 27.44
CA TYR A 558 -1.37 21.12 26.86
C TYR A 558 -0.78 19.82 26.32
N PHE A 559 -0.08 19.90 25.18
CA PHE A 559 0.68 18.78 24.64
C PHE A 559 2.16 19.05 24.83
N VAL A 560 2.78 18.32 25.76
CA VAL A 560 4.22 18.36 25.97
C VAL A 560 4.88 17.55 24.86
N VAL A 561 5.67 18.22 24.03
CA VAL A 561 6.36 17.64 22.88
C VAL A 561 7.82 17.41 23.22
N LEU A 562 8.27 16.17 23.20
CA LEU A 562 9.69 15.81 23.27
C LEU A 562 10.22 15.59 21.86
N THR A 563 11.15 16.43 21.39
CA THR A 563 11.94 16.16 20.19
C THR A 563 13.34 15.67 20.60
N ALA A 564 13.56 14.36 20.45
CA ALA A 564 14.85 13.72 20.71
C ALA A 564 15.62 13.53 19.39
N LYS A 565 16.89 13.97 19.33
CA LYS A 565 17.73 13.87 18.12
C LYS A 565 19.00 13.07 18.40
N ASP A 566 19.38 12.21 17.46
CA ASP A 566 20.60 11.42 17.53
C ASP A 566 21.82 12.13 16.88
N SER A 567 22.98 11.48 16.90
CA SER A 567 24.23 12.05 16.37
C SER A 567 24.28 12.27 14.84
N GLU A 568 23.24 11.85 14.10
CA GLU A 568 23.06 12.06 12.65
C GLU A 568 21.94 13.07 12.34
N ASP A 569 21.51 13.87 13.33
CA ASP A 569 20.36 14.79 13.29
C ASP A 569 19.02 14.09 12.93
N ARG A 570 18.92 12.77 13.13
CA ARG A 570 17.65 12.05 12.98
C ARG A 570 16.82 12.23 14.24
N GLN A 571 15.55 12.56 14.08
CA GLN A 571 14.65 12.87 15.19
C GLN A 571 13.60 11.78 15.42
N SER A 572 13.24 11.57 16.69
CA SER A 572 11.97 10.98 17.10
C SER A 572 11.24 12.00 17.96
N VAL A 573 9.92 12.01 17.85
CA VAL A 573 9.06 12.96 18.55
C VAL A 573 8.01 12.18 19.31
N GLU A 574 7.88 12.45 20.60
CA GLU A 574 6.87 11.85 21.47
C GLU A 574 6.04 12.95 22.14
N PHE A 575 4.79 12.62 22.47
CA PHE A 575 3.80 13.58 22.94
C PHE A 575 3.11 13.07 24.20
N HIS A 576 3.06 13.93 25.22
CA HIS A 576 2.38 13.64 26.47
C HIS A 576 1.33 14.72 26.75
N GLN A 577 0.08 14.34 26.89
CA GLN A 577 -1.01 15.27 27.21
C GLN A 577 -0.97 15.60 28.71
N MET A 578 -1.10 16.88 29.02
CA MET A 578 -1.27 17.42 30.36
C MET A 578 -2.58 18.20 30.43
N THR A 579 -3.41 17.87 31.40
CA THR A 579 -4.62 18.60 31.73
C THR A 579 -4.35 19.46 32.95
N ILE A 580 -4.44 20.78 32.80
CA ILE A 580 -4.19 21.72 33.89
C ILE A 580 -5.50 22.42 34.24
N ASP A 581 -6.04 22.08 35.39
CA ASP A 581 -7.20 22.72 35.99
C ASP A 581 -6.78 24.10 36.56
N TYR A 582 -7.68 25.07 36.58
CA TYR A 582 -7.36 26.43 36.99
C TYR A 582 -7.97 26.76 38.34
N THR A 583 -7.12 27.19 39.27
CA THR A 583 -7.54 27.77 40.54
C THR A 583 -6.95 29.16 40.72
N GLU A 584 -7.75 30.08 41.24
CA GLU A 584 -7.31 31.43 41.60
C GLU A 584 -8.00 31.86 42.89
N GLU A 585 -7.23 32.41 43.83
CA GLU A 585 -7.73 32.96 45.09
C GLU A 585 -7.34 34.43 45.21
N GLY A 586 -8.23 35.23 45.77
CA GLY A 586 -7.99 36.66 45.95
C GLY A 586 -8.84 37.26 47.05
N SER A 587 -8.52 38.52 47.38
CA SER A 587 -9.29 39.32 48.30
C SER A 587 -9.35 40.78 47.86
N GLY A 588 -10.46 41.46 48.19
CA GLY A 588 -10.73 42.82 47.76
C GLY A 588 -11.61 43.58 48.74
N GLU A 589 -11.84 44.86 48.45
CA GLU A 589 -12.61 45.77 49.30
C GLU A 589 -13.52 46.67 48.45
N VAL A 590 -14.84 46.60 48.68
CA VAL A 590 -15.84 47.49 48.05
C VAL A 590 -16.37 48.47 49.09
N GLY A 591 -16.11 49.76 48.88
CA GLY A 591 -16.74 50.84 49.64
C GLY A 591 -18.16 51.18 49.17
N GLY A 592 -18.96 51.79 50.04
CA GLY A 592 -20.35 52.20 49.76
C GLY A 592 -20.52 52.97 48.45
N GLY A 593 -21.37 52.47 47.55
CA GLY A 593 -21.62 53.07 46.24
C GLY A 593 -20.54 52.85 45.20
N GLN A 594 -19.60 51.94 45.42
CA GLN A 594 -18.60 51.51 44.45
C GLN A 594 -18.90 50.08 43.96
N SER A 595 -18.21 49.70 42.89
CA SER A 595 -18.16 48.35 42.38
C SER A 595 -16.71 47.89 42.23
N ASP A 596 -16.48 46.59 42.35
CA ASP A 596 -15.20 45.94 42.04
C ASP A 596 -15.45 44.72 41.15
N THR A 597 -14.46 44.33 40.36
CA THR A 597 -14.61 43.31 39.31
C THR A 597 -13.40 42.40 39.25
N VAL A 598 -13.66 41.10 39.46
CA VAL A 598 -12.71 40.01 39.24
C VAL A 598 -13.00 39.45 37.84
N ALA A 599 -12.00 39.41 36.96
CA ALA A 599 -12.16 38.96 35.57
C ALA A 599 -11.18 37.85 35.23
N THR A 600 -11.64 36.82 34.52
CA THR A 600 -10.85 35.66 34.10
C THR A 600 -11.44 35.06 32.82
N THR A 601 -10.63 34.40 31.97
CA THR A 601 -11.07 33.86 30.68
C THR A 601 -11.00 32.34 30.68
N VAL A 602 -12.11 31.67 30.35
CA VAL A 602 -12.28 30.22 30.51
C VAL A 602 -12.09 29.49 29.16
N ASN A 603 -11.26 28.46 29.17
CA ASN A 603 -10.79 27.68 28.02
C ASN A 603 -11.86 26.69 27.51
N PRO A 604 -11.99 26.42 26.18
CA PRO A 604 -12.96 25.48 25.61
C PRO A 604 -12.97 24.02 26.12
N TYR A 605 -12.04 23.61 26.97
CA TYR A 605 -11.98 22.24 27.51
C TYR A 605 -12.60 22.09 28.92
N ILE A 606 -13.10 23.17 29.51
CA ILE A 606 -13.61 23.18 30.89
C ILE A 606 -14.99 22.50 30.98
N ASN A 607 -15.12 21.57 31.92
CA ASN A 607 -16.31 20.74 32.16
C ASN A 607 -17.13 21.22 33.37
N GLU A 608 -16.49 21.78 34.39
CA GLU A 608 -17.15 22.33 35.58
C GLU A 608 -16.54 23.68 35.97
N VAL A 609 -17.39 24.66 36.29
CA VAL A 609 -16.99 25.97 36.81
C VAL A 609 -17.57 26.15 38.21
N ASN A 610 -16.70 26.29 39.20
CA ASN A 610 -17.05 26.56 40.60
C ASN A 610 -16.49 27.92 41.05
N ILE A 611 -17.34 28.72 41.67
CA ILE A 611 -17.00 30.05 42.20
C ILE A 611 -17.49 30.12 43.66
N TYR A 612 -16.57 30.43 44.56
CA TYR A 612 -16.82 30.60 46.00
C TYR A 612 -16.45 32.02 46.42
N MET A 613 -17.29 32.65 47.23
CA MET A 613 -17.06 34.02 47.70
C MET A 613 -17.59 34.21 49.12
N ASN A 614 -16.76 34.75 50.01
CA ASN A 614 -17.11 35.13 51.37
C ASN A 614 -17.11 36.66 51.47
N ILE A 615 -18.26 37.27 51.77
CA ILE A 615 -18.39 38.73 51.89
C ILE A 615 -18.64 39.09 53.35
N THR A 616 -17.79 39.94 53.91
CA THR A 616 -17.88 40.42 55.30
C THR A 616 -18.11 41.93 55.32
N GLY A 617 -19.20 42.37 55.96
CA GLY A 617 -19.46 43.80 56.13
C GLY A 617 -18.68 44.38 57.31
N ASP A 618 -17.96 45.49 57.11
CA ASP A 618 -17.43 46.35 58.17
C ASP A 618 -17.91 47.80 58.04
N SER A 619 -18.01 48.48 59.18
CA SER A 619 -18.36 49.91 59.23
C SER A 619 -17.95 50.57 60.54
N ASP A 620 -17.32 51.74 60.47
CA ASP A 620 -16.78 52.41 61.66
C ASP A 620 -17.87 53.04 62.57
N ILE A 621 -19.15 52.97 62.20
CA ILE A 621 -20.23 53.73 62.84
C ILE A 621 -21.40 52.86 63.29
N ALA A 622 -21.52 52.66 64.61
CA ALA A 622 -22.70 52.07 65.22
C ALA A 622 -23.81 53.11 65.46
N PHE A 623 -24.81 53.19 64.57
CA PHE A 623 -26.07 53.89 64.86
C PHE A 623 -27.31 53.00 64.66
N GLY A 624 -28.18 53.01 65.67
CA GLY A 624 -29.48 52.34 65.59
C GLY A 624 -30.58 53.24 65.00
N ASN A 625 -31.60 52.58 64.42
CA ASN A 625 -32.90 53.15 64.06
C ASN A 625 -32.96 54.20 62.93
N THR A 626 -32.10 54.07 61.92
CA THR A 626 -32.47 54.39 60.52
C THR A 626 -32.39 53.11 59.70
N GLY A 627 -33.48 52.75 59.02
CA GLY A 627 -33.60 51.49 58.28
C GLY A 627 -32.87 51.50 56.94
N ALA A 628 -31.56 51.73 56.96
CA ALA A 628 -30.67 51.41 55.85
C ALA A 628 -30.33 49.92 55.97
N SER A 629 -30.98 49.11 55.15
CA SER A 629 -30.53 47.76 54.84
C SER A 629 -29.36 47.88 53.88
N SER A 630 -28.16 47.58 54.35
CA SER A 630 -26.93 47.65 53.57
C SER A 630 -26.84 46.42 52.67
N ASP A 631 -27.11 46.60 51.37
CA ASP A 631 -27.18 45.53 50.38
C ASP A 631 -26.02 45.55 49.38
N VAL A 632 -25.47 44.35 49.13
CA VAL A 632 -24.45 44.07 48.12
C VAL A 632 -25.08 43.21 47.05
N THR A 633 -24.92 43.57 45.78
CA THR A 633 -25.27 42.71 44.65
C THR A 633 -24.02 42.00 44.18
N VAL A 634 -24.07 40.68 44.05
CA VAL A 634 -23.05 39.89 43.34
C VAL A 634 -23.66 39.46 42.02
N THR A 635 -22.96 39.80 40.94
CA THR A 635 -23.34 39.45 39.57
C THR A 635 -22.19 38.66 38.95
N ILE A 636 -22.49 37.54 38.30
CA ILE A 636 -21.53 36.78 37.49
C ILE A 636 -21.99 36.90 36.04
N GLU A 637 -21.10 37.38 35.19
CA GLU A 637 -21.31 37.51 33.75
C GLU A 637 -20.39 36.55 32.98
N LEU A 638 -20.90 36.01 31.86
CA LEU A 638 -20.13 35.30 30.84
C LEU A 638 -20.34 36.04 29.50
N ASP A 639 -19.27 36.49 28.86
CA ASP A 639 -19.30 37.28 27.62
C ASP A 639 -20.27 38.48 27.69
N LYS A 640 -20.33 39.11 28.88
CA LYS A 640 -21.22 40.23 29.24
C LYS A 640 -22.72 39.88 29.24
N GLN A 641 -23.03 38.60 29.44
CA GLN A 641 -24.36 38.11 29.74
C GLN A 641 -24.43 37.68 31.20
N ILE A 642 -25.36 38.27 31.96
CA ILE A 642 -25.60 37.91 33.35
C ILE A 642 -26.15 36.48 33.41
N ILE A 643 -25.37 35.58 34.02
CA ILE A 643 -25.72 34.17 34.26
C ILE A 643 -26.16 33.93 35.72
N PHE A 644 -25.68 34.76 36.65
CA PHE A 644 -26.10 34.77 38.05
C PHE A 644 -26.15 36.21 38.57
N SER A 645 -27.16 36.56 39.38
CA SER A 645 -27.20 37.84 40.09
C SER A 645 -28.12 37.75 41.31
N GLU A 646 -27.58 37.99 42.51
CA GLU A 646 -28.32 38.01 43.78
C GLU A 646 -27.86 39.17 44.68
N SER A 647 -28.76 39.66 45.52
CA SER A 647 -28.48 40.76 46.47
C SER A 647 -28.61 40.30 47.93
N TYR A 648 -27.56 40.52 48.72
CA TYR A 648 -27.42 40.06 50.10
C TYR A 648 -27.42 41.22 51.09
N ASN A 649 -28.03 41.02 52.26
CA ASN A 649 -28.15 42.04 53.31
C ASN A 649 -27.21 41.72 54.47
N ILE A 650 -25.98 42.21 54.40
CA ILE A 650 -24.89 41.81 55.30
C ILE A 650 -24.69 42.88 56.38
N ASN A 651 -24.83 42.47 57.65
CA ASN A 651 -24.63 43.36 58.80
C ASN A 651 -23.16 43.35 59.25
N LYS A 652 -22.72 44.42 59.94
CA LYS A 652 -21.35 44.53 60.46
C LYS A 652 -20.89 43.28 61.24
N GLY A 653 -19.77 42.70 60.83
CA GLY A 653 -19.13 41.55 61.48
C GLY A 653 -19.82 40.20 61.20
N ASN A 654 -20.81 40.17 60.30
CA ASN A 654 -21.32 38.93 59.72
C ASN A 654 -20.63 38.69 58.37
N THR A 655 -20.40 37.42 58.04
CA THR A 655 -19.93 36.96 56.74
C THR A 655 -21.03 36.15 56.08
N GLU A 656 -21.34 36.44 54.81
CA GLU A 656 -22.20 35.60 53.96
C GLU A 656 -21.31 34.82 52.99
N ALA A 657 -21.61 33.54 52.79
CA ALA A 657 -20.87 32.65 51.90
C ALA A 657 -21.74 32.30 50.67
N ILE A 658 -21.22 32.61 49.49
CA ILE A 658 -21.86 32.44 48.20
C ILE A 658 -21.12 31.32 47.46
N GLN A 659 -21.87 30.40 46.86
CA GLN A 659 -21.34 29.33 46.01
C GLN A 659 -22.15 29.28 44.72
N PHE A 660 -21.46 29.36 43.60
CA PHE A 660 -22.00 29.14 42.26
C PHE A 660 -21.27 27.95 41.62
N SER A 661 -22.00 27.12 40.90
CA SER A 661 -21.50 25.91 40.24
C SER A 661 -22.31 25.65 38.97
N ILE A 662 -21.62 25.33 37.87
CA ILE A 662 -22.24 24.95 36.59
C ILE A 662 -21.40 23.87 35.90
N ASP A 663 -22.09 22.84 35.40
CA ASP A 663 -21.54 21.61 34.80
C ASP A 663 -22.06 21.38 33.36
N SER A 664 -22.86 22.32 32.84
CA SER A 664 -23.62 22.13 31.61
C SER A 664 -24.02 23.46 30.95
N GLY A 665 -23.66 23.59 29.67
CA GLY A 665 -23.91 24.79 28.86
C GLY A 665 -22.67 25.22 28.08
N GLU A 666 -22.73 26.40 27.49
CA GLU A 666 -21.56 27.09 26.94
C GLU A 666 -20.85 27.80 28.10
N MET A 667 -19.70 27.29 28.53
CA MET A 667 -18.91 27.80 29.67
C MET A 667 -17.65 28.57 29.22
N VAL A 668 -17.46 28.67 27.90
CA VAL A 668 -16.26 29.22 27.25
C VAL A 668 -16.47 30.71 27.00
N GLY A 669 -15.52 31.55 27.41
CA GLY A 669 -15.60 33.00 27.22
C GLY A 669 -14.95 33.80 28.34
N ASP A 670 -15.17 35.10 28.35
CA ASP A 670 -14.72 36.02 29.39
C ASP A 670 -15.72 36.01 30.56
N TRP A 671 -15.27 35.57 31.74
CA TRP A 671 -16.02 35.54 32.99
C TRP A 671 -15.69 36.77 33.84
N GLU A 672 -16.71 37.51 34.28
CA GLU A 672 -16.56 38.66 35.19
C GLU A 672 -17.45 38.46 36.43
N ILE A 673 -16.86 38.49 37.62
CA ILE A 673 -17.57 38.53 38.90
C ILE A 673 -17.55 39.97 39.39
N ILE A 674 -18.72 40.59 39.47
CA ILE A 674 -18.91 41.99 39.81
C ILE A 674 -19.60 42.07 41.17
N LEU A 675 -18.97 42.75 42.13
CA LEU A 675 -19.58 43.12 43.41
C LEU A 675 -19.97 44.59 43.37
N GLU A 676 -21.24 44.91 43.61
CA GLU A 676 -21.73 46.29 43.70
C GLU A 676 -22.32 46.57 45.08
N ALA A 677 -21.84 47.62 45.76
CA ALA A 677 -22.45 48.12 46.99
C ALA A 677 -23.56 49.13 46.68
N ASN A 678 -24.82 48.73 46.87
CA ASN A 678 -25.98 49.51 46.43
C ASN A 678 -26.21 50.81 47.24
N ASP A 679 -25.62 50.96 48.44
CA ASP A 679 -25.74 52.17 49.27
C ASP A 679 -24.66 53.23 48.93
N ALA A 680 -25.04 54.13 48.03
CA ALA A 680 -24.25 55.28 47.59
C ALA A 680 -23.99 56.39 48.65
N THR A 681 -24.35 56.18 49.91
CA THR A 681 -24.25 57.18 50.99
C THR A 681 -23.58 56.71 52.27
N SER A 682 -23.02 55.50 52.29
CA SER A 682 -22.51 54.85 53.51
C SER A 682 -20.98 54.87 53.63
N ASP A 683 -20.49 55.02 54.87
CA ASP A 683 -19.11 54.69 55.26
C ASP A 683 -18.97 53.17 55.55
N PHE A 684 -19.74 52.32 54.84
CA PHE A 684 -19.61 50.86 54.91
C PHE A 684 -18.58 50.38 53.88
N THR A 685 -17.82 49.38 54.29
CA THR A 685 -16.85 48.63 53.50
C THR A 685 -17.28 47.17 53.51
N TYR A 686 -17.15 46.50 52.37
CA TYR A 686 -17.29 45.05 52.27
C TYR A 686 -15.93 44.47 51.87
N GLU A 687 -15.28 43.82 52.83
CA GLU A 687 -14.15 42.95 52.54
C GLU A 687 -14.69 41.66 51.95
N TYR A 688 -14.11 41.19 50.85
CA TYR A 688 -14.49 39.92 50.25
C TYR A 688 -13.27 39.07 49.92
N ASP A 689 -13.35 37.78 50.24
CA ASP A 689 -12.41 36.76 49.80
C ASP A 689 -13.11 35.90 48.75
N TRP A 690 -12.41 35.50 47.69
CA TRP A 690 -12.96 34.67 46.62
C TRP A 690 -11.98 33.57 46.19
N PHE A 691 -12.55 32.48 45.68
CA PHE A 691 -11.84 31.31 45.17
C PHE A 691 -12.59 30.76 43.96
N ASN A 692 -11.92 30.76 42.81
CA ASN A 692 -12.41 30.19 41.56
C ASN A 692 -11.71 28.84 41.31
N ASP A 693 -12.46 27.86 40.83
CA ASP A 693 -11.99 26.51 40.51
C ASP A 693 -12.67 26.06 39.21
N PHE A 694 -11.89 25.94 38.13
CA PHE A 694 -12.35 25.55 36.81
C PHE A 694 -11.69 24.22 36.41
N GLN A 695 -12.50 23.18 36.27
CA GLN A 695 -12.03 21.80 36.08
C GLN A 695 -12.26 21.33 34.64
N ILE A 696 -11.19 20.83 34.03
CA ILE A 696 -11.14 20.08 32.78
C ILE A 696 -11.23 18.57 33.08
N SER A 697 -10.65 18.13 34.20
CA SER A 697 -10.74 16.73 34.68
C SER A 697 -12.08 16.42 35.39
N ASN A 698 -12.33 15.14 35.76
CA ASN A 698 -13.59 14.61 36.34
C ASN A 698 -13.30 13.52 37.39
#